data_AF-A0A377EQN0-F1
#
_entry.id   AF-A0A377EQN0-F1
#
_cell.length_a   1.000
_cell.length_b   1.000
_cell.length_c   1.000
_cell.angle_alpha   90.00
_cell.angle_beta   90.00
_cell.angle_gamma   90.00
#
_symmetry.space_group_name_H-M   'P 1'
#
loop_
_entity.id
_entity.type
_entity.pdbx_description
1 polymer ?
#
loop_
_entity_poly.entity_id
_entity_poly.type
_entity_poly.pdbx_seq_one_letter_code
_entity_poly.pdbx_strand_id
1 'polypeptide(L)'
;MQGKNTIVITGDYSIGLLSQTSGNLNTDTIIRVNSDGSVTPSFSDGDDTFIVTAGNHAVGVLACASPGSARACVSSLDEESTTDTGSNENNAIAKLDMAKGEITTHGTESYAAYANGTVVKAGDTLDYTNASVTLTDVDITTHGDNAHAIAARQGTVSFNQGEIYTTGPDAATAKIYNGGTVTLKNTSAVAHQGSGIVLESSINGQEATVDILSGSSLGSANEILYHKNETSNVTITDSEVSSAADVFINNIKGHLTVDATNSKITGSANISTDVNTHTYLSLSDNSTWDIKADSTVSNLTVDNSTVYISRADGRDVEPTRLTITENYVGNNGVLHLRTELGDDNSATDKVVINGNTSGTTRVKVTNAGGSGAYTLNGIEIISVEGESNGEFIKDSRIFAGAYEYSLTRGNTEATNKNWYLTNFQATSGGETNSGGSSAPTVAPPPVLRLEAGSYVANLAAANTLFVMRLNDRAGEMRYIDPVTEQERSSRLWLRQIGGHNAWRDSNGQLRTTSHRYVSQLGAELLTGGFTDSDSWRLGVMAGYARDYNSTHSSVSDYRSKGSVRGYCAGLYATWFADDISKKGAYIDAWAQYSWFKNSVKGDELAYESYSAKGATVSLEAGYGFAQNKSFGLEAAKYTWIFQPQAQAIWMGVDHNAHTEANGSRIENDANNNIQTRLGFRTFIRTQEKNSGPHGDDFEPFVEMNWIHNSKDFAVSMNGVKVEQDGASNLGEIKLGVNGNLNPAASVWGNVGVQLGDNGYNDTAVMVGLKYKF
;
A
#
# COMPACT_ATOMS: atom_id res chain seq x y z
N MET A 1 -32.87 -37.65 31.87
CA MET A 1 -33.24 -38.69 30.88
C MET A 1 -31.95 -39.33 30.36
N GLN A 2 -31.98 -40.62 30.00
CA GLN A 2 -30.82 -41.39 29.53
C GLN A 2 -31.18 -42.12 28.23
N GLY A 3 -30.21 -42.41 27.36
CA GLY A 3 -30.42 -43.11 26.08
C GLY A 3 -30.97 -42.22 24.95
N LYS A 4 -31.34 -42.84 23.81
CA LYS A 4 -32.06 -42.17 22.72
C LYS A 4 -33.48 -41.78 23.13
N ASN A 5 -33.78 -40.48 23.14
CA ASN A 5 -35.10 -39.97 23.52
C ASN A 5 -35.73 -39.18 22.35
N THR A 6 -37.04 -39.29 22.19
CA THR A 6 -37.81 -38.45 21.26
C THR A 6 -39.03 -37.91 21.98
N ILE A 7 -39.14 -36.59 22.06
CA ILE A 7 -40.23 -35.87 22.72
C ILE A 7 -40.91 -35.02 21.66
N VAL A 8 -42.16 -35.31 21.33
CA VAL A 8 -42.97 -34.54 20.38
C VAL A 8 -44.20 -34.02 21.07
N ILE A 9 -44.36 -32.70 21.15
CA ILE A 9 -45.47 -32.06 21.86
C ILE A 9 -46.05 -30.95 20.98
N THR A 10 -47.37 -30.93 20.83
CA THR A 10 -48.07 -29.99 19.97
C THR A 10 -49.19 -29.28 20.73
N GLY A 11 -49.45 -28.03 20.39
CA GLY A 11 -50.44 -27.16 21.02
C GLY A 11 -49.81 -25.84 21.44
N ASP A 12 -50.64 -24.81 21.58
CA ASP A 12 -50.19 -23.52 22.11
C ASP A 12 -49.66 -23.70 23.54
N TYR A 13 -48.58 -22.99 23.87
CA TYR A 13 -47.84 -23.12 25.14
C TYR A 13 -47.33 -24.54 25.42
N SER A 14 -47.10 -25.35 24.38
CA SER A 14 -46.49 -26.68 24.53
C SER A 14 -45.04 -26.58 25.01
N ILE A 15 -44.63 -27.48 25.91
CA ILE A 15 -43.27 -27.48 26.47
C ILE A 15 -42.68 -28.89 26.40
N GLY A 16 -41.53 -29.04 25.76
CA GLY A 16 -40.76 -30.29 25.70
C GLY A 16 -40.34 -30.76 27.09
N LEU A 17 -39.53 -29.95 27.76
CA LEU A 17 -39.06 -30.19 29.14
C LEU A 17 -39.16 -28.92 29.98
N LEU A 18 -39.73 -29.04 31.19
CA LEU A 18 -39.92 -27.93 32.12
C LEU A 18 -39.26 -28.22 33.47
N SER A 19 -38.25 -27.43 33.82
CA SER A 19 -37.72 -27.33 35.19
C SER A 19 -38.36 -26.11 35.86
N GLN A 20 -39.10 -26.32 36.97
CA GLN A 20 -39.88 -25.25 37.60
C GLN A 20 -39.76 -25.26 39.11
N THR A 21 -39.56 -24.09 39.71
CA THR A 21 -39.70 -23.87 41.16
C THR A 21 -40.79 -22.84 41.46
N SER A 22 -41.55 -23.06 42.55
CA SER A 22 -42.61 -22.14 43.02
C SER A 22 -42.16 -21.41 44.29
N GLY A 23 -42.49 -20.11 44.38
CA GLY A 23 -42.02 -19.11 45.37
C GLY A 23 -42.01 -19.43 46.86
N ASN A 24 -42.58 -20.56 47.32
CA ASN A 24 -42.77 -20.87 48.74
C ASN A 24 -41.92 -22.02 49.26
N LEU A 25 -41.12 -22.68 48.42
CA LEU A 25 -40.27 -23.81 48.81
C LEU A 25 -38.85 -23.54 48.32
N ASN A 26 -37.89 -23.42 49.23
CA ASN A 26 -36.45 -23.29 48.96
C ASN A 26 -35.84 -24.60 48.41
N THR A 27 -36.48 -25.20 47.41
CA THR A 27 -36.10 -26.49 46.83
C THR A 27 -35.81 -26.32 45.35
N ASP A 28 -34.57 -26.59 44.97
CA ASP A 28 -34.13 -26.54 43.59
C ASP A 28 -34.79 -27.63 42.75
N THR A 29 -35.06 -27.32 41.49
CA THR A 29 -35.44 -28.30 40.46
C THR A 29 -34.34 -28.34 39.42
N ILE A 30 -33.79 -29.53 39.18
CA ILE A 30 -32.71 -29.71 38.21
C ILE A 30 -33.09 -30.87 37.28
N ILE A 31 -33.26 -30.56 35.99
CA ILE A 31 -33.40 -31.57 34.93
C ILE A 31 -32.05 -31.73 34.26
N ARG A 32 -31.58 -32.98 34.14
CA ARG A 32 -30.41 -33.34 33.34
C ARG A 32 -30.79 -34.35 32.27
N VAL A 33 -30.49 -34.03 31.03
CA VAL A 33 -30.63 -34.88 29.85
C VAL A 33 -29.22 -35.21 29.38
N ASN A 34 -28.72 -36.39 29.79
CA ASN A 34 -27.38 -36.85 29.48
C ASN A 34 -27.49 -38.23 28.83
N SER A 35 -26.85 -38.38 27.68
CA SER A 35 -26.77 -39.63 26.91
C SER A 35 -26.23 -40.80 27.75
N ASP A 36 -25.20 -40.54 28.57
CA ASP A 36 -24.47 -41.56 29.34
C ASP A 36 -24.93 -41.73 30.81
N GLY A 37 -25.91 -40.93 31.25
CA GLY A 37 -26.45 -40.99 32.61
C GLY A 37 -25.56 -40.43 33.73
N SER A 38 -24.44 -39.79 33.41
CA SER A 38 -23.57 -39.12 34.37
C SER A 38 -24.22 -37.87 35.00
N VAL A 39 -23.68 -37.42 36.13
CA VAL A 39 -24.10 -36.14 36.78
C VAL A 39 -23.46 -34.92 36.10
N THR A 40 -22.44 -35.15 35.27
CA THR A 40 -21.63 -34.15 34.57
C THR A 40 -21.66 -34.44 33.07
N PRO A 41 -22.03 -33.51 32.18
CA PRO A 41 -22.16 -33.78 30.75
C PRO A 41 -20.96 -34.56 30.18
N SER A 42 -21.21 -35.65 29.47
CA SER A 42 -20.18 -36.60 29.06
C SER A 42 -20.47 -37.14 27.64
N PHE A 43 -19.39 -37.33 26.87
CA PHE A 43 -19.45 -37.66 25.46
C PHE A 43 -19.42 -39.19 25.27
N SER A 44 -20.60 -39.82 25.20
CA SER A 44 -20.72 -41.19 24.67
C SER A 44 -21.36 -41.16 23.28
N ASP A 45 -20.88 -42.01 22.36
CA ASP A 45 -21.42 -42.12 21.00
C ASP A 45 -22.68 -42.98 20.99
N GLY A 46 -23.78 -42.45 20.45
CA GLY A 46 -24.96 -43.24 20.08
C GLY A 46 -26.26 -42.97 20.83
N ASP A 47 -26.37 -41.95 21.68
CA ASP A 47 -27.56 -41.65 22.49
C ASP A 47 -27.97 -40.17 22.39
N ASP A 48 -28.79 -39.81 21.40
CA ASP A 48 -29.24 -38.43 21.14
C ASP A 48 -30.66 -38.17 21.67
N THR A 49 -30.94 -36.94 22.13
CA THR A 49 -32.30 -36.52 22.50
C THR A 49 -32.88 -35.55 21.47
N PHE A 50 -34.01 -35.91 20.87
CA PHE A 50 -34.74 -35.10 19.90
C PHE A 50 -36.00 -34.51 20.53
N ILE A 51 -36.11 -33.19 20.57
CA ILE A 51 -37.27 -32.47 21.09
C ILE A 51 -37.90 -31.69 19.94
N VAL A 52 -39.17 -31.98 19.64
CA VAL A 52 -39.97 -31.24 18.67
C VAL A 52 -41.17 -30.65 19.36
N THR A 53 -41.29 -29.32 19.35
CA THR A 53 -42.48 -28.62 19.84
C THR A 53 -43.15 -27.80 18.75
N ALA A 54 -44.47 -27.74 18.76
CA ALA A 54 -45.22 -26.99 17.76
C ALA A 54 -46.47 -26.31 18.34
N GLY A 55 -46.67 -25.04 18.04
CA GLY A 55 -47.78 -24.21 18.52
C GLY A 55 -47.31 -22.80 18.90
N ASN A 56 -48.24 -21.86 19.09
CA ASN A 56 -47.86 -20.52 19.52
C ASN A 56 -47.28 -20.57 20.93
N HIS A 57 -46.20 -19.85 21.20
CA HIS A 57 -45.50 -19.88 22.49
C HIS A 57 -44.95 -21.26 22.87
N ALA A 58 -44.73 -22.14 21.89
CA ALA A 58 -44.13 -23.44 22.14
C ALA A 58 -42.67 -23.31 22.60
N VAL A 59 -42.26 -24.15 23.55
CA VAL A 59 -40.91 -24.12 24.13
C VAL A 59 -40.26 -25.49 24.08
N GLY A 60 -39.06 -25.61 23.52
CA GLY A 60 -38.32 -26.86 23.53
C GLY A 60 -37.92 -27.25 24.96
N VAL A 61 -37.10 -26.42 25.59
CA VAL A 61 -36.68 -26.58 26.99
C VAL A 61 -36.87 -25.28 27.77
N LEU A 62 -37.44 -25.38 28.97
CA LEU A 62 -37.76 -24.24 29.82
C LEU A 62 -37.25 -24.45 31.25
N ALA A 63 -36.47 -23.48 31.74
CA ALA A 63 -36.18 -23.33 33.15
C ALA A 63 -36.92 -22.10 33.69
N CYS A 64 -37.73 -22.29 34.74
CA CYS A 64 -38.55 -21.23 35.31
C CYS A 64 -38.45 -21.17 36.83
N ALA A 65 -37.93 -20.06 37.35
CA ALA A 65 -37.77 -19.85 38.78
C ALA A 65 -38.66 -18.70 39.26
N SER A 66 -39.80 -19.08 39.85
CA SER A 66 -40.68 -18.19 40.60
C SER A 66 -40.95 -16.84 39.92
N PRO A 67 -41.58 -16.82 38.73
CA PRO A 67 -41.73 -15.63 37.89
C PRO A 67 -42.54 -14.47 38.50
N GLY A 68 -43.07 -14.65 39.71
CA GLY A 68 -43.91 -13.70 40.43
C GLY A 68 -45.41 -13.96 40.23
N SER A 69 -46.25 -13.07 40.77
CA SER A 69 -47.72 -13.21 40.66
C SER A 69 -48.28 -12.64 39.36
N ALA A 70 -47.49 -11.84 38.65
CA ALA A 70 -47.87 -11.17 37.42
C ALA A 70 -47.38 -11.89 36.16
N ARG A 71 -46.72 -13.04 36.30
CA ARG A 71 -46.13 -13.79 35.18
C ARG A 71 -46.22 -15.29 35.43
N ALA A 72 -46.62 -16.06 34.41
CA ALA A 72 -46.58 -17.52 34.43
C ALA A 72 -45.26 -18.04 33.85
N CYS A 73 -44.88 -19.29 34.11
CA CYS A 73 -43.66 -19.85 33.50
C CYS A 73 -43.70 -19.91 31.97
N VAL A 74 -44.89 -20.10 31.43
CA VAL A 74 -45.18 -20.16 29.99
C VAL A 74 -45.57 -18.80 29.40
N SER A 75 -45.42 -17.70 30.15
CA SER A 75 -45.64 -16.35 29.62
C SER A 75 -44.80 -16.14 28.37
N SER A 76 -45.32 -15.39 27.40
CA SER A 76 -44.48 -14.94 26.29
C SER A 76 -43.36 -14.04 26.81
N LEU A 77 -42.26 -13.97 26.05
CA LEU A 77 -41.08 -13.22 26.45
C LEU A 77 -41.41 -11.74 26.67
N ASP A 78 -42.25 -11.19 25.79
CA ASP A 78 -42.60 -9.77 25.70
C ASP A 78 -43.84 -9.37 26.52
N GLU A 79 -44.41 -10.28 27.33
CA GLU A 79 -45.58 -9.96 28.15
C GLU A 79 -45.23 -8.84 29.17
N GLU A 80 -45.81 -7.64 28.96
CA GLU A 80 -45.57 -6.39 29.73
C GLU A 80 -46.07 -6.52 31.19
N SER A 81 -45.30 -7.20 32.04
CA SER A 81 -45.44 -7.06 33.49
C SER A 81 -44.43 -6.05 34.02
N THR A 82 -44.93 -4.88 34.44
CA THR A 82 -44.14 -3.79 35.05
C THR A 82 -44.02 -3.90 36.57
N THR A 83 -44.59 -4.95 37.18
CA THR A 83 -44.81 -5.02 38.64
C THR A 83 -43.88 -5.96 39.40
N ASP A 84 -43.17 -6.88 38.74
CA ASP A 84 -42.19 -7.78 39.40
C ASP A 84 -40.80 -7.12 39.49
N THR A 85 -40.72 -6.03 40.25
CA THR A 85 -39.48 -5.35 40.64
C THR A 85 -39.05 -5.68 42.07
N GLY A 86 -39.85 -6.49 42.78
CA GLY A 86 -39.55 -6.92 44.15
C GLY A 86 -38.52 -8.05 44.15
N SER A 87 -37.40 -7.84 44.85
CA SER A 87 -36.50 -8.92 45.24
C SER A 87 -37.28 -9.96 46.04
N ASN A 88 -37.69 -11.04 45.40
CA ASN A 88 -38.19 -12.18 46.14
C ASN A 88 -36.96 -12.82 46.81
N GLU A 89 -37.00 -13.04 48.13
CA GLU A 89 -35.99 -13.80 48.89
C GLU A 89 -35.98 -15.29 48.51
N ASN A 90 -36.37 -15.63 47.29
CA ASN A 90 -36.45 -16.99 46.81
C ASN A 90 -35.11 -17.40 46.22
N ASN A 91 -34.40 -18.25 46.96
CA ASN A 91 -33.12 -18.84 46.54
C ASN A 91 -33.30 -20.13 45.72
N ALA A 92 -34.53 -20.55 45.40
CA ALA A 92 -34.77 -21.80 44.68
C ALA A 92 -34.38 -21.67 43.20
N ILE A 93 -33.55 -22.63 42.75
CA ILE A 93 -33.01 -22.65 41.39
C ILE A 93 -33.80 -23.63 40.52
N ALA A 94 -34.24 -23.18 39.35
CA ALA A 94 -34.70 -24.01 38.26
C ALA A 94 -33.58 -24.15 37.22
N LYS A 95 -33.05 -25.36 37.06
CA LYS A 95 -31.99 -25.67 36.10
C LYS A 95 -32.42 -26.73 35.10
N LEU A 96 -32.03 -26.56 33.85
CA LEU A 96 -32.17 -27.56 32.81
C LEU A 96 -30.86 -27.68 32.03
N ASP A 97 -30.21 -28.83 32.15
CA ASP A 97 -29.00 -29.17 31.40
C ASP A 97 -29.35 -30.25 30.36
N MET A 98 -29.02 -30.01 29.10
CA MET A 98 -29.13 -31.00 28.03
C MET A 98 -27.83 -31.07 27.23
N ALA A 99 -27.36 -32.30 27.02
CA ALA A 99 -26.20 -32.58 26.18
C ALA A 99 -26.57 -33.57 25.07
N LYS A 100 -26.08 -33.31 23.85
CA LYS A 100 -26.31 -34.10 22.63
C LYS A 100 -27.77 -34.20 22.17
N GLY A 101 -28.03 -33.71 20.96
CA GLY A 101 -29.29 -33.93 20.27
C GLY A 101 -29.78 -32.71 19.50
N GLU A 102 -31.09 -32.64 19.27
CA GLU A 102 -31.72 -31.59 18.47
C GLU A 102 -32.96 -31.04 19.17
N ILE A 103 -33.16 -29.73 19.07
CA ILE A 103 -34.39 -29.06 19.47
C ILE A 103 -34.97 -28.34 18.24
N THR A 104 -36.14 -28.78 17.80
CA THR A 104 -36.91 -28.12 16.73
C THR A 104 -38.17 -27.48 17.31
N THR A 105 -38.38 -26.19 17.09
CA THR A 105 -39.62 -25.51 17.51
C THR A 105 -40.31 -24.82 16.34
N HIS A 106 -41.63 -25.00 16.26
CA HIS A 106 -42.48 -24.38 15.23
C HIS A 106 -43.59 -23.55 15.87
N GLY A 107 -43.76 -22.31 15.43
CA GLY A 107 -44.88 -21.46 15.83
C GLY A 107 -44.45 -20.03 16.14
N THR A 108 -45.45 -19.14 16.22
CA THR A 108 -45.22 -17.74 16.56
C THR A 108 -44.81 -17.59 18.02
N GLU A 109 -43.88 -16.68 18.30
CA GLU A 109 -43.34 -16.43 19.65
C GLU A 109 -42.84 -17.72 20.34
N SER A 110 -42.28 -18.66 19.58
CA SER A 110 -41.76 -19.93 20.09
C SER A 110 -40.27 -19.85 20.43
N TYR A 111 -39.81 -20.72 21.35
CA TYR A 111 -38.44 -20.69 21.87
C TYR A 111 -37.83 -22.09 21.94
N ALA A 112 -36.63 -22.32 21.40
CA ALA A 112 -35.99 -23.62 21.60
C ALA A 112 -35.48 -23.78 23.04
N ALA A 113 -34.80 -22.76 23.56
CA ALA A 113 -34.36 -22.70 24.95
C ALA A 113 -34.86 -21.41 25.61
N TYR A 114 -35.53 -21.52 26.75
CA TYR A 114 -36.03 -20.36 27.49
C TYR A 114 -35.67 -20.44 28.97
N ALA A 115 -34.98 -19.42 29.49
CA ALA A 115 -34.78 -19.19 30.91
C ALA A 115 -35.67 -18.03 31.38
N ASN A 116 -36.65 -18.32 32.23
CA ASN A 116 -37.62 -17.37 32.78
C ASN A 116 -37.41 -17.23 34.30
N GLY A 117 -36.45 -16.39 34.68
CA GLY A 117 -36.01 -16.21 36.06
C GLY A 117 -36.50 -14.92 36.69
N THR A 118 -36.11 -14.67 37.94
CA THR A 118 -36.40 -13.42 38.64
C THR A 118 -35.11 -12.85 39.19
N VAL A 119 -34.97 -11.53 39.21
CA VAL A 119 -33.76 -10.93 39.77
C VAL A 119 -33.70 -11.12 41.27
N VAL A 120 -32.62 -11.73 41.73
CA VAL A 120 -32.21 -11.65 43.13
C VAL A 120 -31.17 -10.53 43.24
N LYS A 121 -31.45 -9.49 44.04
CA LYS A 121 -30.45 -8.44 44.32
C LYS A 121 -29.53 -8.91 45.44
N ALA A 122 -28.25 -9.07 45.15
CA ALA A 122 -27.20 -9.33 46.13
C ALA A 122 -26.33 -8.08 46.29
N GLY A 123 -26.79 -7.09 47.07
CA GLY A 123 -26.17 -5.77 47.10
C GLY A 123 -26.45 -4.98 45.82
N ASP A 124 -25.40 -4.46 45.17
CA ASP A 124 -25.50 -3.72 43.90
C ASP A 124 -25.47 -4.64 42.66
N THR A 125 -25.26 -5.95 42.84
CA THR A 125 -25.18 -6.92 41.72
C THR A 125 -26.52 -7.60 41.48
N LEU A 126 -26.93 -7.66 40.20
CA LEU A 126 -28.11 -8.39 39.74
C LEU A 126 -27.73 -9.85 39.46
N ASP A 127 -28.40 -10.79 40.13
CA ASP A 127 -28.20 -12.22 39.92
C ASP A 127 -29.36 -12.79 39.07
N TYR A 128 -29.00 -13.37 37.92
CA TYR A 128 -29.90 -13.99 36.94
C TYR A 128 -29.78 -15.52 36.90
N THR A 129 -29.17 -16.15 37.90
CA THR A 129 -28.85 -17.59 37.89
C THR A 129 -29.97 -18.50 38.39
N ASN A 130 -31.03 -17.94 38.96
CA ASN A 130 -32.11 -18.75 39.54
C ASN A 130 -32.90 -19.53 38.48
N ALA A 131 -32.99 -19.07 37.24
CA ALA A 131 -33.43 -19.87 36.10
C ALA A 131 -32.27 -20.03 35.11
N SER A 132 -31.83 -21.28 34.89
CA SER A 132 -30.70 -21.56 34.00
C SER A 132 -30.96 -22.71 33.03
N VAL A 133 -30.62 -22.48 31.76
CA VAL A 133 -30.57 -23.52 30.73
C VAL A 133 -29.13 -23.67 30.24
N THR A 134 -28.60 -24.90 30.25
CA THR A 134 -27.31 -25.24 29.65
C THR A 134 -27.53 -26.23 28.53
N LEU A 135 -27.14 -25.87 27.32
CA LEU A 135 -27.13 -26.76 26.16
C LEU A 135 -25.68 -27.04 25.77
N THR A 136 -25.35 -28.31 25.50
CA THR A 136 -24.02 -28.71 25.08
C THR A 136 -24.07 -29.71 23.93
N ASP A 137 -23.48 -29.36 22.79
CA ASP A 137 -23.49 -30.19 21.57
C ASP A 137 -24.94 -30.47 21.10
N VAL A 138 -25.76 -29.41 21.02
CA VAL A 138 -27.19 -29.48 20.64
C VAL A 138 -27.44 -28.62 19.42
N ASP A 139 -28.13 -29.16 18.42
CA ASP A 139 -28.57 -28.37 17.27
C ASP A 139 -29.97 -27.79 17.50
N ILE A 140 -30.16 -26.52 17.16
CA ILE A 140 -31.43 -25.81 17.32
C ILE A 140 -31.94 -25.38 15.95
N THR A 141 -33.21 -25.68 15.68
CA THR A 141 -33.96 -25.09 14.57
C THR A 141 -35.25 -24.47 15.07
N THR A 142 -35.49 -23.19 14.78
CA THR A 142 -36.76 -22.52 15.07
C THR A 142 -37.41 -21.97 13.80
N HIS A 143 -38.74 -22.08 13.75
CA HIS A 143 -39.54 -21.63 12.61
C HIS A 143 -40.82 -20.90 13.03
N GLY A 144 -40.97 -19.65 12.61
CA GLY A 144 -42.17 -18.83 12.84
C GLY A 144 -41.84 -17.37 13.15
N ASP A 145 -42.87 -16.53 13.13
CA ASP A 145 -42.74 -15.12 13.46
C ASP A 145 -42.32 -14.97 14.94
N ASN A 146 -41.30 -14.17 15.24
CA ASN A 146 -40.72 -14.03 16.59
C ASN A 146 -40.30 -15.39 17.22
N ALA A 147 -39.95 -16.39 16.40
CA ALA A 147 -39.50 -17.70 16.89
C ALA A 147 -37.98 -17.68 17.22
N HIS A 148 -37.63 -17.26 18.43
CA HIS A 148 -36.24 -17.12 18.84
C HIS A 148 -35.62 -18.48 19.21
N ALA A 149 -34.36 -18.73 18.85
CA ALA A 149 -33.70 -19.95 19.32
C ALA A 149 -33.47 -19.92 20.84
N ILE A 150 -32.91 -18.83 21.33
CA ILE A 150 -32.64 -18.64 22.76
C ILE A 150 -33.45 -17.45 23.27
N ALA A 151 -34.13 -17.65 24.40
CA ALA A 151 -34.81 -16.60 25.15
C ALA A 151 -34.29 -16.55 26.58
N ALA A 152 -34.00 -15.34 27.06
CA ALA A 152 -33.66 -15.11 28.46
C ALA A 152 -34.49 -13.94 29.00
N ARG A 153 -35.22 -14.19 30.09
CA ARG A 153 -35.93 -13.16 30.85
C ARG A 153 -35.48 -13.23 32.28
N GLN A 154 -34.57 -12.35 32.68
CA GLN A 154 -33.94 -12.35 34.00
C GLN A 154 -33.39 -13.73 34.38
N GLY A 155 -32.88 -14.46 33.38
CA GLY A 155 -32.38 -15.82 33.49
C GLY A 155 -31.08 -15.99 32.71
N THR A 156 -30.49 -17.17 32.81
CA THR A 156 -29.21 -17.49 32.16
C THR A 156 -29.38 -18.62 31.14
N VAL A 157 -28.88 -18.43 29.91
CA VAL A 157 -28.77 -19.50 28.92
C VAL A 157 -27.33 -19.63 28.46
N SER A 158 -26.74 -20.82 28.60
CA SER A 158 -25.40 -21.13 28.10
C SER A 158 -25.50 -22.20 27.02
N PHE A 159 -25.05 -21.88 25.82
CA PHE A 159 -25.02 -22.76 24.66
C PHE A 159 -23.56 -23.03 24.28
N ASN A 160 -23.14 -24.27 24.42
CA ASN A 160 -21.75 -24.67 24.26
C ASN A 160 -21.66 -25.76 23.18
N GLN A 161 -21.14 -25.42 22.00
CA GLN A 161 -21.04 -26.32 20.85
C GLN A 161 -22.42 -26.71 20.27
N GLY A 162 -22.57 -26.54 18.96
CA GLY A 162 -23.81 -26.84 18.23
C GLY A 162 -24.14 -25.78 17.18
N GLU A 163 -25.13 -26.07 16.35
CA GLU A 163 -25.63 -25.16 15.32
C GLU A 163 -27.00 -24.55 15.70
N ILE A 164 -27.23 -23.30 15.33
CA ILE A 164 -28.51 -22.61 15.53
C ILE A 164 -29.00 -22.04 14.20
N TYR A 165 -30.21 -22.42 13.81
CA TYR A 165 -30.90 -21.86 12.65
C TYR A 165 -32.26 -21.31 13.05
N THR A 166 -32.47 -20.01 12.85
CA THR A 166 -33.78 -19.39 13.07
C THR A 166 -34.36 -18.87 11.77
N THR A 167 -35.65 -19.15 11.55
CA THR A 167 -36.36 -18.76 10.33
C THR A 167 -37.72 -18.15 10.67
N GLY A 168 -37.96 -16.95 10.14
CA GLY A 168 -39.23 -16.23 10.32
C GLY A 168 -38.97 -14.73 10.57
N PRO A 169 -39.95 -13.87 10.25
CA PRO A 169 -39.90 -12.46 10.61
C PRO A 169 -39.55 -12.27 12.08
N ASP A 170 -38.57 -11.40 12.36
CA ASP A 170 -38.10 -11.05 13.71
C ASP A 170 -37.57 -12.23 14.55
N ALA A 171 -37.34 -13.40 13.93
CA ALA A 171 -36.81 -14.59 14.61
C ALA A 171 -35.30 -14.46 14.84
N ALA A 172 -34.90 -14.03 16.04
CA ALA A 172 -33.51 -13.84 16.42
C ALA A 172 -32.80 -15.11 16.92
N THR A 173 -31.46 -15.16 16.83
CA THR A 173 -30.66 -16.23 17.47
C THR A 173 -30.87 -16.20 18.99
N ALA A 174 -30.80 -15.02 19.60
CA ALA A 174 -31.15 -14.85 21.00
C ALA A 174 -31.94 -13.56 21.24
N LYS A 175 -32.92 -13.63 22.14
CA LYS A 175 -33.61 -12.46 22.67
C LYS A 175 -33.51 -12.44 24.19
N ILE A 176 -32.98 -11.35 24.73
CA ILE A 176 -32.88 -11.09 26.15
C ILE A 176 -33.85 -9.95 26.46
N TYR A 177 -34.78 -10.22 27.37
CA TYR A 177 -35.84 -9.29 27.74
C TYR A 177 -35.80 -9.00 29.26
N ASN A 178 -35.81 -7.74 29.65
CA ASN A 178 -35.71 -7.30 31.04
C ASN A 178 -34.45 -7.81 31.77
N GLY A 179 -33.32 -7.92 31.05
CA GLY A 179 -32.04 -8.40 31.57
C GLY A 179 -31.90 -9.92 31.58
N GLY A 180 -30.69 -10.40 31.90
CA GLY A 180 -30.32 -11.80 31.82
C GLY A 180 -28.97 -12.01 31.13
N THR A 181 -28.56 -13.27 31.01
CA THR A 181 -27.26 -13.64 30.46
C THR A 181 -27.39 -14.70 29.38
N VAL A 182 -26.77 -14.49 28.23
CA VAL A 182 -26.66 -15.49 27.15
C VAL A 182 -25.18 -15.70 26.81
N THR A 183 -24.73 -16.95 26.82
CA THR A 183 -23.37 -17.31 26.38
C THR A 183 -23.46 -18.26 25.19
N LEU A 184 -22.79 -17.90 24.09
CA LEU A 184 -22.57 -18.73 22.91
C LEU A 184 -21.08 -19.09 22.85
N LYS A 185 -20.76 -20.38 22.86
CA LYS A 185 -19.38 -20.86 22.83
C LYS A 185 -19.21 -21.95 21.77
N ASN A 186 -18.19 -21.87 20.93
CA ASN A 186 -17.99 -22.79 19.79
C ASN A 186 -19.28 -22.99 18.97
N THR A 187 -20.04 -21.91 18.74
CA THR A 187 -21.38 -21.97 18.16
C THR A 187 -21.38 -21.45 16.74
N SER A 188 -22.08 -22.12 15.82
CA SER A 188 -22.45 -21.52 14.53
C SER A 188 -23.93 -21.18 14.55
N ALA A 189 -24.27 -19.89 14.42
CA ALA A 189 -25.64 -19.42 14.52
C ALA A 189 -26.00 -18.51 13.33
N VAL A 190 -27.17 -18.74 12.75
CA VAL A 190 -27.69 -17.92 11.64
C VAL A 190 -29.16 -17.59 11.86
N ALA A 191 -29.46 -16.29 11.94
CA ALA A 191 -30.82 -15.76 11.86
C ALA A 191 -31.17 -15.37 10.42
N HIS A 192 -32.00 -16.15 9.75
CA HIS A 192 -32.24 -15.98 8.30
C HIS A 192 -33.14 -14.80 7.91
N GLN A 193 -33.93 -14.28 8.85
CA GLN A 193 -34.91 -13.21 8.60
C GLN A 193 -35.03 -12.20 9.76
N GLY A 194 -34.21 -12.38 10.81
CA GLY A 194 -34.21 -11.54 12.00
C GLY A 194 -32.81 -11.06 12.38
N SER A 195 -32.72 -10.44 13.55
CA SER A 195 -31.47 -9.96 14.12
C SER A 195 -30.67 -11.12 14.74
N GLY A 196 -29.36 -10.96 14.94
CA GLY A 196 -28.57 -11.95 15.67
C GLY A 196 -29.04 -12.02 17.13
N ILE A 197 -28.83 -10.94 17.86
CA ILE A 197 -29.14 -10.79 19.27
C ILE A 197 -30.06 -9.56 19.45
N VAL A 198 -31.14 -9.75 20.20
CA VAL A 198 -32.08 -8.69 20.57
C VAL A 198 -31.99 -8.47 22.08
N LEU A 199 -31.69 -7.24 22.50
CA LEU A 199 -31.54 -6.81 23.89
C LEU A 199 -32.62 -5.77 24.18
N GLU A 200 -33.65 -6.12 24.94
CA GLU A 200 -34.78 -5.23 25.19
C GLU A 200 -35.16 -5.20 26.67
N SER A 201 -35.66 -4.06 27.16
CA SER A 201 -36.28 -3.99 28.47
C SER A 201 -37.44 -3.00 28.52
N SER A 202 -38.51 -3.42 29.19
CA SER A 202 -39.65 -2.59 29.58
C SER A 202 -39.56 -2.07 31.01
N ILE A 203 -38.55 -2.51 31.79
CA ILE A 203 -38.31 -2.04 33.15
C ILE A 203 -36.92 -1.41 33.31
N ASN A 204 -36.82 -0.42 34.19
CA ASN A 204 -35.58 0.31 34.43
C ASN A 204 -34.67 -0.46 35.41
N GLY A 205 -33.36 -0.27 35.29
CA GLY A 205 -32.33 -0.82 36.16
C GLY A 205 -31.94 -2.27 35.85
N GLN A 206 -32.28 -2.79 34.67
CA GLN A 206 -31.92 -4.14 34.25
C GLN A 206 -30.72 -4.16 33.32
N GLU A 207 -29.86 -5.15 33.52
CA GLU A 207 -28.66 -5.36 32.71
C GLU A 207 -28.76 -6.65 31.91
N ALA A 208 -28.36 -6.59 30.64
CA ALA A 208 -28.25 -7.78 29.80
C ALA A 208 -26.79 -8.05 29.46
N THR A 209 -26.36 -9.31 29.54
CA THR A 209 -25.00 -9.74 29.23
C THR A 209 -25.02 -10.78 28.13
N VAL A 210 -24.16 -10.61 27.12
CA VAL A 210 -24.02 -11.56 26.03
C VAL A 210 -22.55 -11.87 25.77
N ASP A 211 -22.19 -13.14 25.83
CA ASP A 211 -20.83 -13.60 25.56
C ASP A 211 -20.81 -14.46 24.29
N ILE A 212 -20.02 -14.07 23.29
CA ILE A 212 -19.80 -14.82 22.04
C ILE A 212 -18.33 -15.23 22.01
N LEU A 213 -18.05 -16.49 22.30
CA LEU A 213 -16.72 -16.95 22.70
C LEU A 213 -16.23 -18.13 21.86
N SER A 214 -14.90 -18.31 21.85
CA SER A 214 -14.22 -19.54 21.44
C SER A 214 -14.64 -20.01 20.03
N GLY A 215 -14.25 -19.30 18.99
CA GLY A 215 -14.49 -19.73 17.61
C GLY A 215 -15.95 -19.68 17.15
N SER A 216 -16.81 -18.91 17.85
CA SER A 216 -18.21 -18.80 17.46
C SER A 216 -18.36 -17.95 16.19
N SER A 217 -19.35 -18.30 15.37
CA SER A 217 -19.75 -17.55 14.18
C SER A 217 -21.23 -17.19 14.29
N LEU A 218 -21.53 -15.89 14.27
CA LEU A 218 -22.90 -15.38 14.32
C LEU A 218 -23.22 -14.61 13.03
N GLY A 219 -24.21 -15.10 12.30
CA GLY A 219 -24.79 -14.49 11.11
C GLY A 219 -26.21 -14.00 11.35
N SER A 220 -26.58 -12.88 10.74
CA SER A 220 -27.98 -12.45 10.71
C SER A 220 -28.36 -11.82 9.37
N ALA A 221 -29.67 -11.81 9.07
CA ALA A 221 -30.20 -11.12 7.91
C ALA A 221 -30.38 -9.61 8.14
N ASN A 222 -30.72 -9.21 9.36
CA ASN A 222 -30.83 -7.80 9.79
C ASN A 222 -29.57 -7.39 10.54
N GLU A 223 -29.65 -6.65 11.64
CA GLU A 223 -28.49 -6.34 12.49
C GLU A 223 -27.98 -7.54 13.30
N ILE A 224 -26.70 -7.52 13.70
CA ILE A 224 -26.18 -8.50 14.67
C ILE A 224 -26.69 -8.16 16.07
N LEU A 225 -26.61 -6.89 16.49
CA LEU A 225 -27.04 -6.43 17.81
C LEU A 225 -28.14 -5.38 17.66
N TYR A 226 -29.36 -5.72 18.07
CA TYR A 226 -30.43 -4.77 18.30
C TYR A 226 -30.52 -4.43 19.78
N HIS A 227 -30.33 -3.17 20.15
CA HIS A 227 -30.28 -2.75 21.55
C HIS A 227 -31.33 -1.68 21.87
N LYS A 228 -32.23 -2.04 22.79
CA LYS A 228 -33.29 -1.22 23.37
C LYS A 228 -33.41 -1.51 24.88
N ASN A 229 -32.29 -1.46 25.58
CA ASN A 229 -32.21 -1.67 27.03
C ASN A 229 -31.50 -0.47 27.70
N GLU A 230 -31.56 -0.34 29.02
CA GLU A 230 -30.83 0.74 29.71
C GLU A 230 -29.32 0.50 29.71
N THR A 231 -28.90 -0.72 30.02
CA THR A 231 -27.50 -1.12 30.05
C THR A 231 -27.36 -2.53 29.52
N SER A 232 -26.46 -2.76 28.58
CA SER A 232 -26.06 -4.10 28.17
C SER A 232 -24.56 -4.20 27.90
N ASN A 233 -23.99 -5.37 28.18
CA ASN A 233 -22.60 -5.69 27.93
C ASN A 233 -22.51 -6.87 26.97
N VAL A 234 -21.72 -6.73 25.91
CA VAL A 234 -21.48 -7.76 24.91
C VAL A 234 -19.97 -8.02 24.82
N THR A 235 -19.57 -9.26 25.03
CA THR A 235 -18.18 -9.69 24.83
C THR A 235 -18.09 -10.60 23.62
N ILE A 236 -17.15 -10.31 22.72
CA ILE A 236 -16.86 -11.13 21.53
C ILE A 236 -15.39 -11.54 21.63
N THR A 237 -15.11 -12.84 21.74
CA THR A 237 -13.73 -13.33 21.89
C THR A 237 -13.47 -14.51 20.98
N ASP A 238 -12.37 -14.43 20.22
CA ASP A 238 -11.97 -15.43 19.24
C ASP A 238 -13.10 -15.80 18.27
N SER A 239 -13.94 -14.84 17.88
CA SER A 239 -15.21 -15.11 17.18
C SER A 239 -15.44 -14.18 15.98
N GLU A 240 -16.37 -14.55 15.10
CA GLU A 240 -16.77 -13.75 13.94
C GLU A 240 -18.26 -13.42 13.97
N VAL A 241 -18.58 -12.15 13.69
CA VAL A 241 -19.95 -11.68 13.56
C VAL A 241 -20.15 -10.91 12.25
N SER A 242 -21.22 -11.19 11.53
CA SER A 242 -21.53 -10.53 10.26
C SER A 242 -23.01 -10.53 9.92
N SER A 243 -23.47 -9.46 9.30
CA SER A 243 -24.87 -9.24 8.92
C SER A 243 -24.99 -9.14 7.40
N ALA A 244 -26.04 -9.74 6.82
CA ALA A 244 -26.36 -9.58 5.40
C ALA A 244 -26.92 -8.20 5.05
N ALA A 245 -27.48 -7.49 6.04
CA ALA A 245 -27.86 -6.08 5.94
C ALA A 245 -26.69 -5.13 6.20
N ASP A 246 -25.47 -5.65 6.42
CA ASP A 246 -24.27 -4.88 6.71
C ASP A 246 -24.39 -4.00 7.98
N VAL A 247 -25.21 -4.42 8.96
CA VAL A 247 -25.39 -3.72 10.24
C VAL A 247 -24.87 -4.59 11.39
N PHE A 248 -23.84 -4.10 12.08
CA PHE A 248 -23.34 -4.72 13.29
C PHE A 248 -24.18 -4.31 14.51
N ILE A 249 -24.31 -3.00 14.76
CA ILE A 249 -25.01 -2.46 15.93
C ILE A 249 -26.16 -1.56 15.48
N ASN A 250 -27.32 -1.73 16.09
CA ASN A 250 -28.43 -0.78 16.08
C ASN A 250 -28.85 -0.49 17.52
N ASN A 251 -28.26 0.55 18.12
CA ASN A 251 -28.57 0.97 19.48
C ASN A 251 -29.58 2.12 19.46
N ILE A 252 -30.80 1.84 19.89
CA ILE A 252 -31.89 2.81 19.87
C ILE A 252 -32.24 3.40 21.24
N LYS A 253 -31.71 2.82 22.33
CA LYS A 253 -31.92 3.29 23.70
C LYS A 253 -30.79 2.80 24.60
N GLY A 254 -30.31 3.68 25.49
CA GLY A 254 -29.42 3.34 26.61
C GLY A 254 -27.98 3.04 26.23
N HIS A 255 -27.25 2.43 27.15
CA HIS A 255 -25.81 2.21 27.09
C HIS A 255 -25.49 0.78 26.66
N LEU A 256 -24.81 0.63 25.53
CA LEU A 256 -24.30 -0.65 25.04
C LEU A 256 -22.77 -0.64 25.09
N THR A 257 -22.19 -1.54 25.89
CA THR A 257 -20.74 -1.79 25.88
C THR A 257 -20.45 -3.03 25.06
N VAL A 258 -19.51 -2.95 24.13
CA VAL A 258 -19.07 -4.06 23.30
C VAL A 258 -17.55 -4.18 23.39
N ASP A 259 -17.07 -5.29 23.90
CA ASP A 259 -15.65 -5.62 24.02
C ASP A 259 -15.30 -6.79 23.09
N ALA A 260 -14.47 -6.54 22.09
CA ALA A 260 -14.08 -7.53 21.10
C ALA A 260 -12.57 -7.83 21.13
N THR A 261 -12.22 -9.08 21.39
CA THR A 261 -10.84 -9.56 21.53
C THR A 261 -10.55 -10.62 20.48
N ASN A 262 -9.49 -10.46 19.68
CA ASN A 262 -9.12 -11.39 18.60
C ASN A 262 -10.30 -11.83 17.72
N SER A 263 -11.16 -10.88 17.37
CA SER A 263 -12.46 -11.15 16.74
C SER A 263 -12.63 -10.37 15.45
N LYS A 264 -13.44 -10.92 14.54
CA LYS A 264 -13.77 -10.30 13.26
C LYS A 264 -15.21 -9.81 13.26
N ILE A 265 -15.38 -8.50 13.07
CA ILE A 265 -16.67 -7.83 13.07
C ILE A 265 -16.89 -7.23 11.69
N THR A 266 -18.04 -7.49 11.09
CA THR A 266 -18.45 -6.93 9.80
C THR A 266 -19.78 -6.21 9.93
N GLY A 267 -19.84 -4.95 9.48
CA GLY A 267 -21.06 -4.15 9.44
C GLY A 267 -20.94 -2.80 10.15
N SER A 268 -21.92 -1.93 9.95
CA SER A 268 -21.97 -0.58 10.49
C SER A 268 -22.51 -0.54 11.93
N ALA A 269 -22.15 0.52 12.65
CA ALA A 269 -22.73 0.82 13.96
C ALA A 269 -23.65 2.04 13.87
N ASN A 270 -24.90 1.89 14.31
CA ASN A 270 -25.90 2.94 14.33
C ASN A 270 -26.32 3.24 15.77
N ILE A 271 -26.43 4.52 16.10
CA ILE A 271 -26.94 5.01 17.38
C ILE A 271 -28.10 5.96 17.11
N SER A 272 -29.18 5.83 17.88
CA SER A 272 -30.26 6.82 17.93
C SER A 272 -29.73 8.20 18.32
N THR A 273 -30.42 9.26 17.86
CA THR A 273 -30.07 10.64 18.17
C THR A 273 -30.44 11.07 19.61
N ASP A 274 -30.97 10.16 20.43
CA ASP A 274 -31.23 10.42 21.85
C ASP A 274 -29.91 10.59 22.62
N VAL A 275 -29.79 11.70 23.35
CA VAL A 275 -28.59 12.08 24.11
C VAL A 275 -28.23 11.10 25.24
N ASN A 276 -29.13 10.19 25.62
CA ASN A 276 -28.86 9.16 26.63
C ASN A 276 -28.52 7.80 26.01
N THR A 277 -28.44 7.71 24.67
CA THR A 277 -28.09 6.48 23.97
C THR A 277 -26.62 6.50 23.61
N HIS A 278 -25.87 5.55 24.16
CA HIS A 278 -24.42 5.50 24.00
C HIS A 278 -23.95 4.11 23.62
N THR A 279 -22.99 4.03 22.72
CA THR A 279 -22.30 2.77 22.39
C THR A 279 -20.81 2.92 22.66
N TYR A 280 -20.29 2.10 23.55
CA TYR A 280 -18.87 2.03 23.88
C TYR A 280 -18.29 0.78 23.22
N LEU A 281 -17.38 0.96 22.27
CA LEU A 281 -16.78 -0.13 21.51
C LEU A 281 -15.28 -0.21 21.80
N SER A 282 -14.81 -1.38 22.19
CA SER A 282 -13.39 -1.69 22.39
C SER A 282 -12.96 -2.85 21.50
N LEU A 283 -11.86 -2.66 20.77
CA LEU A 283 -11.23 -3.69 19.95
C LEU A 283 -9.84 -3.97 20.50
N SER A 284 -9.54 -5.22 20.82
CA SER A 284 -8.25 -5.67 21.36
C SER A 284 -7.70 -6.92 20.66
N ASP A 285 -6.41 -7.19 20.83
CA ASP A 285 -5.72 -8.42 20.42
C ASP A 285 -5.96 -8.87 18.96
N ASN A 286 -5.61 -8.02 17.98
CA ASN A 286 -5.79 -8.27 16.54
C ASN A 286 -7.24 -8.35 16.07
N SER A 287 -8.19 -7.81 16.83
CA SER A 287 -9.56 -7.64 16.35
C SER A 287 -9.62 -6.78 15.08
N THR A 288 -10.59 -7.08 14.22
CA THR A 288 -10.85 -6.29 13.01
C THR A 288 -12.31 -5.88 12.95
N TRP A 289 -12.56 -4.61 12.65
CA TRP A 289 -13.89 -4.10 12.34
C TRP A 289 -13.95 -3.59 10.89
N ASP A 290 -14.69 -4.29 10.04
CA ASP A 290 -14.92 -3.96 8.63
C ASP A 290 -16.25 -3.20 8.48
N ILE A 291 -16.13 -1.88 8.32
CA ILE A 291 -17.27 -0.96 8.20
C ILE A 291 -17.81 -0.97 6.77
N LYS A 292 -19.13 -1.11 6.63
CA LYS A 292 -19.82 -1.24 5.33
C LYS A 292 -20.62 0.00 4.92
N ALA A 293 -20.95 0.87 5.85
CA ALA A 293 -21.58 2.17 5.65
C ALA A 293 -21.24 3.11 6.82
N ASP A 294 -21.64 4.38 6.72
CA ASP A 294 -21.43 5.36 7.78
C ASP A 294 -21.79 4.79 9.16
N SER A 295 -20.89 4.98 10.11
CA SER A 295 -20.98 4.40 11.44
C SER A 295 -20.82 5.46 12.51
N THR A 296 -21.59 5.32 13.58
CA THR A 296 -21.53 6.17 14.76
C THR A 296 -21.33 5.31 16.00
N VAL A 297 -20.34 5.66 16.81
CA VAL A 297 -20.10 5.13 18.16
C VAL A 297 -19.90 6.27 19.14
N SER A 298 -20.08 6.04 20.44
CA SER A 298 -19.85 7.07 21.45
C SER A 298 -18.38 7.12 21.84
N ASN A 299 -17.85 6.05 22.42
CA ASN A 299 -16.41 5.87 22.62
C ASN A 299 -15.88 4.74 21.75
N LEU A 300 -14.67 4.93 21.24
CA LEU A 300 -13.94 3.90 20.49
C LEU A 300 -12.53 3.73 21.05
N THR A 301 -12.22 2.51 21.48
CA THR A 301 -10.86 2.09 21.82
C THR A 301 -10.35 1.10 20.78
N VAL A 302 -9.19 1.38 20.19
CA VAL A 302 -8.53 0.48 19.22
C VAL A 302 -7.15 0.12 19.75
N ASP A 303 -7.07 -1.05 20.40
CA ASP A 303 -5.86 -1.61 20.99
C ASP A 303 -5.35 -2.78 20.12
N ASN A 304 -4.15 -2.65 19.54
CA ASN A 304 -3.52 -3.68 18.70
C ASN A 304 -4.48 -4.29 17.66
N SER A 305 -5.39 -3.47 17.14
CA SER A 305 -6.53 -3.88 16.30
C SER A 305 -6.67 -2.99 15.08
N THR A 306 -7.47 -3.40 14.10
CA THR A 306 -7.65 -2.64 12.85
C THR A 306 -9.11 -2.29 12.60
N VAL A 307 -9.39 -1.03 12.29
CA VAL A 307 -10.69 -0.58 11.78
C VAL A 307 -10.53 -0.27 10.29
N TYR A 308 -11.32 -0.94 9.45
CA TYR A 308 -11.41 -0.68 8.01
C TYR A 308 -12.60 0.24 7.76
N ILE A 309 -12.32 1.52 7.55
CA ILE A 309 -13.32 2.55 7.22
C ILE A 309 -13.48 2.56 5.70
N SER A 310 -13.93 1.47 5.10
CA SER A 310 -14.02 1.39 3.63
C SER A 310 -14.98 0.32 3.13
N ARG A 311 -15.85 0.69 2.19
CA ARG A 311 -16.61 -0.28 1.37
C ARG A 311 -15.70 -1.07 0.44
N ALA A 312 -15.29 -2.27 0.85
CA ALA A 312 -14.53 -3.19 0.01
C ALA A 312 -15.43 -3.93 -1.01
N ASP A 313 -16.19 -3.21 -1.85
CA ASP A 313 -17.12 -3.81 -2.83
C ASP A 313 -16.65 -3.67 -4.30
N GLY A 314 -15.47 -3.10 -4.54
CA GLY A 314 -14.87 -2.99 -5.87
C GLY A 314 -15.55 -1.97 -6.81
N ARG A 315 -16.45 -1.11 -6.28
CA ARG A 315 -17.08 0.00 -7.02
C ARG A 315 -16.34 1.33 -6.80
N ASP A 316 -16.75 2.35 -7.57
CA ASP A 316 -16.28 3.74 -7.46
C ASP A 316 -16.29 4.22 -6.00
N VAL A 317 -15.40 5.16 -5.66
CA VAL A 317 -15.21 5.63 -4.28
C VAL A 317 -16.45 6.36 -3.79
N GLU A 318 -17.25 5.69 -2.96
CA GLU A 318 -18.16 6.36 -2.04
C GLU A 318 -17.46 6.50 -0.68
N PRO A 319 -17.10 7.73 -0.27
CA PRO A 319 -16.56 8.01 1.05
C PRO A 319 -17.43 7.48 2.18
N THR A 320 -16.81 6.80 3.13
CA THR A 320 -17.44 6.30 4.36
C THR A 320 -16.98 7.14 5.55
N ARG A 321 -17.91 7.44 6.46
CA ARG A 321 -17.66 8.25 7.64
C ARG A 321 -17.78 7.42 8.92
N LEU A 322 -16.75 7.46 9.75
CA LEU A 322 -16.81 6.98 11.13
C LEU A 322 -16.92 8.18 12.07
N THR A 323 -18.03 8.28 12.80
CA THR A 323 -18.28 9.34 13.79
C THR A 323 -18.15 8.77 15.20
N ILE A 324 -17.33 9.41 16.02
CA ILE A 324 -17.11 9.10 17.42
C ILE A 324 -17.62 10.32 18.20
N THR A 325 -18.78 10.17 18.86
CA THR A 325 -19.47 11.32 19.47
C THR A 325 -18.83 11.78 20.78
N GLU A 326 -18.02 10.92 21.40
CA GLU A 326 -17.21 11.22 22.58
C GLU A 326 -15.72 10.97 22.25
N ASN A 327 -15.03 10.10 22.98
CA ASN A 327 -13.58 10.00 22.96
C ASN A 327 -13.07 8.83 22.11
N TYR A 328 -11.89 9.04 21.54
CA TYR A 328 -11.13 8.03 20.82
C TYR A 328 -9.82 7.73 21.54
N VAL A 329 -9.52 6.44 21.72
CA VAL A 329 -8.28 5.97 22.33
C VAL A 329 -7.59 5.00 21.38
N GLY A 330 -6.38 5.36 20.94
CA GLY A 330 -5.53 4.48 20.14
C GLY A 330 -4.41 3.87 20.97
N ASN A 331 -4.27 2.55 20.96
CA ASN A 331 -3.11 1.87 21.54
C ASN A 331 -2.51 0.91 20.50
N ASN A 332 -1.60 1.42 19.66
CA ASN A 332 -1.00 0.62 18.57
C ASN A 332 -2.01 0.10 17.54
N GLY A 333 -3.23 0.65 17.52
CA GLY A 333 -4.28 0.35 16.56
C GLY A 333 -4.04 0.95 15.17
N VAL A 334 -4.75 0.44 14.17
CA VAL A 334 -4.69 0.89 12.78
C VAL A 334 -6.06 1.38 12.32
N LEU A 335 -6.10 2.59 11.75
CA LEU A 335 -7.23 3.08 10.97
C LEU A 335 -6.88 2.97 9.48
N HIS A 336 -7.67 2.19 8.75
CA HIS A 336 -7.49 2.00 7.31
C HIS A 336 -8.54 2.80 6.54
N LEU A 337 -8.09 3.77 5.75
CA LEU A 337 -8.93 4.65 4.95
C LEU A 337 -8.62 4.49 3.46
N ARG A 338 -9.58 4.85 2.61
CA ARG A 338 -9.33 5.09 1.19
C ARG A 338 -9.51 6.56 0.86
N THR A 339 -8.67 7.02 -0.05
CA THR A 339 -8.69 8.39 -0.55
C THR A 339 -8.45 8.35 -2.05
N GLU A 340 -9.25 9.08 -2.81
CA GLU A 340 -8.91 9.42 -4.20
C GLU A 340 -7.81 10.50 -4.15
N LEU A 341 -6.54 10.08 -3.99
CA LEU A 341 -5.44 11.02 -3.75
C LEU A 341 -5.33 12.07 -4.88
N GLY A 342 -5.63 13.31 -4.54
CA GLY A 342 -5.65 14.46 -5.43
C GLY A 342 -5.37 15.76 -4.67
N ASP A 343 -6.17 16.79 -4.90
CA ASP A 343 -6.08 18.10 -4.23
C ASP A 343 -6.88 18.13 -2.92
N ASP A 344 -6.95 19.28 -2.25
CA ASP A 344 -7.65 19.48 -0.96
C ASP A 344 -9.12 19.01 -0.95
N ASN A 345 -9.79 18.93 -2.10
CA ASN A 345 -11.21 18.52 -2.22
C ASN A 345 -11.39 17.04 -2.56
N SER A 346 -10.32 16.25 -2.47
CA SER A 346 -10.34 14.81 -2.77
C SER A 346 -11.41 14.07 -1.98
N ALA A 347 -12.15 13.19 -2.66
CA ALA A 347 -13.06 12.27 -2.00
C ALA A 347 -12.27 11.33 -1.09
N THR A 348 -12.63 11.27 0.20
CA THR A 348 -11.91 10.48 1.20
C THR A 348 -12.85 9.92 2.25
N ASP A 349 -12.59 8.67 2.65
CA ASP A 349 -13.10 8.17 3.92
C ASP A 349 -12.63 9.10 5.05
N LYS A 350 -13.48 9.31 6.06
CA LYS A 350 -13.23 10.32 7.11
C LYS A 350 -13.57 9.79 8.49
N VAL A 351 -12.72 10.12 9.46
CA VAL A 351 -12.99 9.90 10.89
C VAL A 351 -13.31 11.24 11.55
N VAL A 352 -14.42 11.32 12.27
CA VAL A 352 -14.87 12.54 12.96
C VAL A 352 -15.00 12.23 14.44
N ILE A 353 -14.26 12.96 15.28
CA ILE A 353 -14.19 12.76 16.72
C ILE A 353 -14.68 14.04 17.40
N ASN A 354 -15.84 13.98 18.02
CA ASN A 354 -16.46 15.14 18.66
C ASN A 354 -15.90 15.40 20.07
N GLY A 355 -15.29 14.40 20.71
CA GLY A 355 -14.60 14.53 21.99
C GLY A 355 -13.09 14.54 21.85
N ASN A 356 -12.41 13.96 22.84
CA ASN A 356 -10.95 13.99 22.95
C ASN A 356 -10.29 12.77 22.31
N THR A 357 -9.04 12.93 21.87
CA THR A 357 -8.18 11.83 21.44
C THR A 357 -7.03 11.61 22.42
N SER A 358 -6.58 10.35 22.54
CA SER A 358 -5.38 9.99 23.31
C SER A 358 -4.68 8.75 22.75
N GLY A 359 -3.42 8.56 23.14
CA GLY A 359 -2.59 7.43 22.72
C GLY A 359 -2.05 7.58 21.29
N THR A 360 -1.66 6.46 20.67
CA THR A 360 -1.04 6.45 19.33
C THR A 360 -1.78 5.51 18.39
N THR A 361 -2.07 6.00 17.18
CA THR A 361 -2.77 5.27 16.12
C THR A 361 -1.96 5.31 14.83
N ARG A 362 -1.82 4.17 14.16
CA ARG A 362 -1.29 4.12 12.81
C ARG A 362 -2.41 4.35 11.80
N VAL A 363 -2.13 5.11 10.76
CA VAL A 363 -3.07 5.45 9.70
C VAL A 363 -2.55 4.92 8.38
N LYS A 364 -3.31 4.01 7.77
CA LYS A 364 -3.01 3.45 6.46
C LYS A 364 -4.02 3.99 5.46
N VAL A 365 -3.50 4.58 4.38
CA VAL A 365 -4.32 5.15 3.31
C VAL A 365 -4.08 4.38 2.02
N THR A 366 -5.15 3.85 1.45
CA THR A 366 -5.14 3.22 0.13
C THR A 366 -5.62 4.21 -0.91
N ASN A 367 -4.81 4.44 -1.97
CA ASN A 367 -5.24 5.27 -3.09
C ASN A 367 -6.38 4.57 -3.85
N ALA A 368 -7.51 5.23 -4.00
CA ALA A 368 -8.70 4.68 -4.63
C ALA A 368 -8.97 5.34 -5.99
N GLY A 369 -7.97 5.27 -6.89
CA GLY A 369 -8.07 5.79 -8.26
C GLY A 369 -7.58 7.23 -8.46
N GLY A 370 -7.10 7.88 -7.41
CA GLY A 370 -6.57 9.24 -7.50
C GLY A 370 -5.30 9.31 -8.35
N SER A 371 -5.21 10.34 -9.19
CA SER A 371 -4.06 10.56 -10.08
C SER A 371 -2.91 11.33 -9.41
N GLY A 372 -3.13 11.87 -8.21
CA GLY A 372 -2.23 12.78 -7.51
C GLY A 372 -2.37 14.22 -8.01
N ALA A 373 -2.44 15.17 -7.08
CA ALA A 373 -2.40 16.60 -7.36
C ALA A 373 -1.80 17.35 -6.16
N TYR A 374 -1.28 18.56 -6.39
CA TYR A 374 -0.73 19.38 -5.32
C TYR A 374 -1.83 19.78 -4.31
N THR A 375 -1.54 19.64 -3.02
CA THR A 375 -2.40 20.10 -1.94
C THR A 375 -1.97 21.46 -1.44
N LEU A 376 -2.91 22.36 -1.16
CA LEU A 376 -2.62 23.66 -0.56
C LEU A 376 -2.72 23.61 0.97
N ASN A 377 -3.84 23.11 1.48
CA ASN A 377 -4.09 22.90 2.91
C ASN A 377 -3.99 21.42 3.30
N GLY A 378 -4.15 20.52 2.34
CA GLY A 378 -4.17 19.08 2.55
C GLY A 378 -5.58 18.48 2.51
N ILE A 379 -5.65 17.16 2.29
CA ILE A 379 -6.89 16.39 2.31
C ILE A 379 -7.20 16.02 3.76
N GLU A 380 -8.28 16.56 4.32
CA GLU A 380 -8.66 16.30 5.72
C GLU A 380 -9.24 14.89 5.89
N ILE A 381 -8.55 14.04 6.64
CA ILE A 381 -8.98 12.64 6.86
C ILE A 381 -9.43 12.35 8.29
N ILE A 382 -9.04 13.17 9.26
CA ILE A 382 -9.47 13.06 10.67
C ILE A 382 -9.80 14.45 11.21
N SER A 383 -11.02 14.61 11.73
CA SER A 383 -11.48 15.82 12.42
C SER A 383 -11.57 15.57 13.92
N VAL A 384 -11.09 16.49 14.74
CA VAL A 384 -11.16 16.42 16.22
C VAL A 384 -11.67 17.75 16.78
N GLU A 385 -12.85 17.72 17.37
CA GLU A 385 -13.45 18.93 17.98
C GLU A 385 -12.91 19.18 19.40
N GLY A 386 -12.73 18.11 20.20
CA GLY A 386 -12.18 18.18 21.55
C GLY A 386 -10.66 18.37 21.60
N GLU A 387 -10.03 17.87 22.65
CA GLU A 387 -8.57 17.91 22.79
C GLU A 387 -7.91 16.85 21.91
N SER A 388 -7.02 17.26 21.00
CA SER A 388 -6.32 16.35 20.09
C SER A 388 -5.00 15.82 20.66
N ASN A 389 -5.01 15.25 21.87
CA ASN A 389 -3.81 14.75 22.54
C ASN A 389 -3.32 13.39 22.02
N GLY A 390 -4.13 12.69 21.22
CA GLY A 390 -3.72 11.48 20.52
C GLY A 390 -2.87 11.79 19.30
N GLU A 391 -1.96 10.87 18.96
CA GLU A 391 -1.04 11.00 17.84
C GLU A 391 -1.39 10.01 16.72
N PHE A 392 -1.52 10.53 15.49
CA PHE A 392 -1.78 9.73 14.30
C PHE A 392 -0.53 9.69 13.44
N ILE A 393 0.03 8.50 13.23
CA ILE A 393 1.25 8.30 12.47
C ILE A 393 0.97 7.51 11.20
N LYS A 394 1.67 7.82 10.12
CA LYS A 394 1.54 7.10 8.85
C LYS A 394 2.05 5.65 8.99
N ASP A 395 1.26 4.67 8.54
CA ASP A 395 1.58 3.22 8.59
C ASP A 395 2.49 2.76 7.44
N SER A 396 2.32 3.33 6.24
CA SER A 396 3.06 3.00 5.02
C SER A 396 3.20 4.21 4.09
N ARG A 397 3.99 4.12 3.02
CA ARG A 397 4.00 5.17 1.97
C ARG A 397 2.59 5.48 1.46
N ILE A 398 2.31 6.76 1.23
CA ILE A 398 1.05 7.26 0.65
C ILE A 398 1.45 8.10 -0.56
N PHE A 399 1.04 7.72 -1.75
CA PHE A 399 1.51 8.34 -2.99
C PHE A 399 0.50 8.18 -4.13
N ALA A 400 0.51 9.13 -5.06
CA ALA A 400 -0.23 9.07 -6.31
C ALA A 400 0.44 9.96 -7.36
N GLY A 401 0.51 9.48 -8.61
CA GLY A 401 1.15 10.23 -9.69
C GLY A 401 2.61 10.53 -9.37
N ALA A 402 3.02 11.80 -9.42
CA ALA A 402 4.36 12.24 -9.03
C ALA A 402 4.51 12.55 -7.53
N TYR A 403 3.42 12.58 -6.75
CA TYR A 403 3.41 13.14 -5.40
C TYR A 403 3.49 12.06 -4.32
N GLU A 404 4.24 12.36 -3.26
CA GLU A 404 4.26 11.62 -2.00
C GLU A 404 3.51 12.45 -0.94
N TYR A 405 2.51 11.84 -0.30
CA TYR A 405 1.72 12.46 0.75
C TYR A 405 2.25 12.06 2.13
N SER A 406 2.25 13.04 3.03
CA SER A 406 2.56 12.91 4.44
C SER A 406 1.29 13.12 5.25
N LEU A 407 1.21 12.47 6.41
CA LEU A 407 0.16 12.72 7.39
C LEU A 407 0.64 13.79 8.37
N THR A 408 -0.04 14.93 8.40
CA THR A 408 0.36 16.10 9.20
C THR A 408 -0.84 16.72 9.90
N ARG A 409 -0.63 17.27 11.10
CA ARG A 409 -1.63 18.14 11.74
C ARG A 409 -1.78 19.45 10.94
N GLY A 410 -2.97 20.05 11.04
CA GLY A 410 -3.18 21.40 10.52
C GLY A 410 -2.21 22.42 11.15
N ASN A 411 -1.88 23.47 10.40
CA ASN A 411 -0.84 24.43 10.77
C ASN A 411 -1.38 25.77 11.30
N THR A 412 -2.70 25.88 11.49
CA THR A 412 -3.36 27.08 12.06
C THR A 412 -4.08 26.73 13.36
N GLU A 413 -4.35 27.72 14.21
CA GLU A 413 -5.10 27.50 15.45
C GLU A 413 -6.49 26.87 15.23
N ALA A 414 -7.12 27.15 14.08
CA ALA A 414 -8.42 26.58 13.73
C ALA A 414 -8.35 25.13 13.20
N THR A 415 -7.16 24.66 12.80
CA THR A 415 -6.99 23.38 12.11
C THR A 415 -6.00 22.43 12.80
N ASN A 416 -5.27 22.88 13.81
CA ASN A 416 -4.19 22.14 14.50
C ASN A 416 -4.66 20.90 15.29
N LYS A 417 -5.97 20.72 15.43
CA LYS A 417 -6.60 19.52 15.98
C LYS A 417 -6.87 18.45 14.92
N ASN A 418 -6.98 18.84 13.65
CA ASN A 418 -7.33 17.95 12.55
C ASN A 418 -6.08 17.45 11.83
N TRP A 419 -6.24 16.33 11.10
CA TRP A 419 -5.15 15.67 10.38
C TRP A 419 -5.42 15.59 8.89
N TYR A 420 -4.38 15.89 8.14
CA TYR A 420 -4.43 16.11 6.70
C TYR A 420 -3.36 15.30 5.98
N LEU A 421 -3.68 14.86 4.77
CA LEU A 421 -2.68 14.39 3.82
C LEU A 421 -2.15 15.58 3.02
N THR A 422 -0.86 15.87 3.16
CA THR A 422 -0.18 16.99 2.49
C THR A 422 1.00 16.49 1.65
N ASN A 423 1.27 17.15 0.53
CA ASN A 423 2.39 16.78 -0.35
C ASN A 423 3.36 17.94 -0.60
N PHE A 424 3.59 18.77 0.42
CA PHE A 424 4.56 19.87 0.38
C PHE A 424 5.41 19.88 1.65
N GLN A 425 6.58 20.51 1.57
CA GLN A 425 7.43 20.71 2.74
C GLN A 425 6.89 21.89 3.56
N ALA A 426 6.52 21.63 4.81
CA ALA A 426 6.24 22.71 5.75
C ALA A 426 7.52 23.54 5.94
N THR A 427 7.51 24.81 5.50
CA THR A 427 8.63 25.72 5.71
C THR A 427 8.75 26.02 7.20
N SER A 428 9.71 25.39 7.87
CA SER A 428 10.09 25.73 9.23
C SER A 428 10.78 27.11 9.21
N GLY A 429 10.04 28.19 9.49
CA GLY A 429 10.64 29.52 9.64
C GLY A 429 9.69 30.67 9.37
N GLY A 430 9.03 31.15 10.43
CA GLY A 430 8.26 32.38 10.45
C GLY A 430 7.68 32.60 11.84
N GLU A 431 8.55 32.97 12.79
CA GLU A 431 8.12 33.47 14.09
C GLU A 431 7.03 34.53 13.92
N THR A 432 6.08 34.50 14.86
CA THR A 432 5.02 35.47 15.09
C THR A 432 5.46 36.90 14.80
N ASN A 433 5.02 37.45 13.67
CA ASN A 433 4.86 38.89 13.54
C ASN A 433 3.36 39.20 13.57
N SER A 434 2.95 39.77 14.70
CA SER A 434 1.67 40.44 14.86
C SER A 434 1.41 41.39 13.69
N GLY A 435 0.29 41.18 13.00
CA GLY A 435 -0.38 42.21 12.21
C GLY A 435 -0.26 42.07 10.69
N GLY A 436 -1.38 41.67 10.06
CA GLY A 436 -1.78 42.18 8.75
C GLY A 436 -1.35 41.38 7.52
N SER A 437 -2.28 40.57 7.02
CA SER A 437 -2.52 40.31 5.58
C SER A 437 -1.32 40.20 4.64
N SER A 438 -0.85 38.97 4.40
CA SER A 438 -0.59 38.44 3.04
C SER A 438 -0.30 36.95 3.13
N ALA A 439 -1.04 36.15 2.36
CA ALA A 439 -0.72 34.74 2.12
C ALA A 439 0.73 34.61 1.59
N PRO A 440 1.48 33.54 1.89
CA PRO A 440 2.81 33.35 1.33
C PRO A 440 2.74 33.37 -0.20
N THR A 441 3.43 34.32 -0.83
CA THR A 441 3.38 34.59 -2.28
C THR A 441 4.04 33.51 -3.14
N VAL A 442 4.51 32.41 -2.54
CA VAL A 442 5.14 31.27 -3.23
C VAL A 442 4.62 29.98 -2.58
N ALA A 443 3.97 29.12 -3.38
CA ALA A 443 3.53 27.80 -2.92
C ALA A 443 4.74 26.96 -2.49
N PRO A 444 4.72 26.29 -1.33
CA PRO A 444 5.83 25.47 -0.88
C PRO A 444 6.13 24.34 -1.88
N PRO A 445 7.41 23.96 -2.05
CA PRO A 445 7.79 22.96 -3.04
C PRO A 445 7.11 21.61 -2.74
N PRO A 446 6.60 20.92 -3.78
CA PRO A 446 5.97 19.63 -3.60
C PRO A 446 7.00 18.57 -3.17
N VAL A 447 6.50 17.56 -2.48
CA VAL A 447 7.25 16.34 -2.16
C VAL A 447 7.01 15.35 -3.29
N LEU A 448 8.01 15.21 -4.14
CA LEU A 448 8.00 14.28 -5.26
C LEU A 448 8.40 12.87 -4.83
N ARG A 449 7.86 11.90 -5.56
CA ARG A 449 8.24 10.49 -5.53
C ARG A 449 9.65 10.28 -6.09
N LEU A 450 10.38 9.37 -5.46
CA LEU A 450 11.76 9.06 -5.84
C LEU A 450 11.86 8.30 -7.16
N GLU A 451 10.81 7.55 -7.51
CA GLU A 451 10.75 6.78 -8.75
C GLU A 451 10.91 7.67 -9.98
N ALA A 452 10.42 8.92 -9.92
CA ALA A 452 10.58 9.92 -10.98
C ALA A 452 12.04 10.07 -11.40
N GLY A 453 12.96 10.22 -10.43
CA GLY A 453 14.39 10.36 -10.71
C GLY A 453 15.01 9.11 -11.36
N SER A 454 14.54 7.91 -10.99
CA SER A 454 14.99 6.65 -11.60
C SER A 454 14.47 6.49 -13.03
N TYR A 455 13.24 6.91 -13.33
CA TYR A 455 12.70 6.95 -14.70
C TYR A 455 13.47 7.95 -15.57
N VAL A 456 13.74 9.17 -15.07
CA VAL A 456 14.57 10.16 -15.78
C VAL A 456 15.97 9.63 -16.05
N ALA A 457 16.62 9.02 -15.05
CA ALA A 457 17.96 8.44 -15.22
C ALA A 457 17.98 7.31 -16.26
N ASN A 458 16.95 6.45 -16.28
CA ASN A 458 16.84 5.40 -17.28
C ASN A 458 16.69 5.99 -18.71
N LEU A 459 15.89 7.05 -18.88
CA LEU A 459 15.72 7.73 -20.17
C LEU A 459 17.01 8.42 -20.63
N ALA A 460 17.70 9.12 -19.72
CA ALA A 460 18.98 9.75 -20.00
C ALA A 460 20.05 8.71 -20.38
N ALA A 461 20.14 7.59 -19.66
CA ALA A 461 21.05 6.50 -19.97
C ALA A 461 20.73 5.88 -21.34
N ALA A 462 19.46 5.59 -21.64
CA ALA A 462 19.05 5.00 -22.91
C ALA A 462 19.47 5.86 -24.14
N ASN A 463 19.53 7.18 -23.98
CA ASN A 463 19.95 8.09 -25.05
C ASN A 463 21.46 8.36 -25.09
N THR A 464 22.19 8.17 -23.99
CA THR A 464 23.61 8.59 -23.88
C THR A 464 24.62 7.43 -23.82
N LEU A 465 24.21 6.22 -23.40
CA LEU A 465 25.13 5.08 -23.18
C LEU A 465 25.98 4.72 -24.40
N PHE A 466 25.42 4.87 -25.59
CA PHE A 466 26.08 4.48 -26.84
C PHE A 466 26.53 5.66 -27.69
N VAL A 467 26.52 6.89 -27.16
CA VAL A 467 27.05 8.06 -27.86
C VAL A 467 28.54 7.88 -28.11
N MET A 468 29.01 8.22 -29.31
CA MET A 468 30.41 8.14 -29.68
C MET A 468 30.89 9.36 -30.46
N ARG A 469 32.19 9.61 -30.37
CA ARG A 469 32.93 10.57 -31.18
C ARG A 469 33.87 9.84 -32.12
N LEU A 470 34.36 10.54 -33.13
CA LEU A 470 35.39 9.99 -34.02
C LEU A 470 36.57 9.41 -33.20
N ASN A 471 37.14 10.21 -32.30
CA ASN A 471 38.34 9.82 -31.55
C ASN A 471 38.10 8.77 -30.48
N ASP A 472 36.85 8.45 -30.15
CA ASP A 472 36.54 7.37 -29.21
C ASP A 472 36.70 5.97 -29.86
N ARG A 473 36.73 5.90 -31.21
CA ARG A 473 36.98 4.68 -32.00
C ARG A 473 38.20 4.78 -32.91
N ALA A 474 38.66 5.99 -33.21
CA ALA A 474 39.68 6.23 -34.23
C ALA A 474 41.11 5.91 -33.79
N GLY A 475 41.35 5.54 -32.51
CA GLY A 475 42.63 5.06 -31.95
C GLY A 475 43.73 4.82 -32.99
N GLU A 476 44.68 5.73 -33.06
CA GLU A 476 45.42 6.06 -34.27
C GLU A 476 46.33 4.90 -34.70
N MET A 477 46.22 4.43 -35.95
CA MET A 477 47.17 3.52 -36.58
C MET A 477 47.31 3.84 -38.06
N ARG A 478 48.54 4.16 -38.46
CA ARG A 478 49.01 4.13 -39.85
C ARG A 478 49.48 2.72 -40.17
N TYR A 479 49.04 2.16 -41.29
CA TYR A 479 49.71 0.98 -41.86
C TYR A 479 49.65 1.06 -43.37
N ILE A 480 50.82 0.93 -43.96
CA ILE A 480 51.05 0.76 -45.39
C ILE A 480 51.39 -0.72 -45.58
N ASP A 481 50.67 -1.41 -46.48
CA ASP A 481 50.95 -2.81 -46.83
C ASP A 481 52.37 -2.93 -47.40
N PRO A 482 53.28 -3.70 -46.77
CA PRO A 482 54.68 -3.78 -47.17
C PRO A 482 54.91 -4.56 -48.48
N VAL A 483 53.88 -5.18 -49.05
CA VAL A 483 53.96 -5.98 -50.28
C VAL A 483 53.23 -5.32 -51.44
N THR A 484 52.09 -4.66 -51.21
CA THR A 484 51.25 -4.10 -52.27
C THR A 484 51.26 -2.57 -52.39
N GLU A 485 51.86 -1.87 -51.43
CA GLU A 485 51.82 -0.39 -51.31
C GLU A 485 50.38 0.20 -51.33
N GLN A 486 49.32 -0.61 -51.22
CA GLN A 486 47.93 -0.14 -51.20
C GLN A 486 47.32 -0.18 -49.79
N GLU A 487 46.59 0.87 -49.41
CA GLU A 487 45.79 0.91 -48.18
C GLU A 487 44.51 0.06 -48.32
N ARG A 488 44.62 -1.26 -48.10
CA ARG A 488 43.44 -2.14 -47.96
C ARG A 488 43.56 -2.98 -46.71
N SER A 489 43.06 -2.48 -45.59
CA SER A 489 42.96 -3.29 -44.38
C SER A 489 41.66 -3.12 -43.65
N SER A 490 41.09 -4.24 -43.23
CA SER A 490 40.01 -4.23 -42.28
C SER A 490 40.56 -3.93 -40.89
N ARG A 491 39.89 -3.01 -40.18
CA ARG A 491 40.22 -2.64 -38.81
C ARG A 491 39.07 -3.02 -37.90
N LEU A 492 39.36 -3.80 -36.86
CA LEU A 492 38.44 -4.09 -35.77
C LEU A 492 38.79 -3.18 -34.59
N TRP A 493 37.81 -2.55 -33.99
CA TRP A 493 37.98 -1.81 -32.74
C TRP A 493 37.03 -2.33 -31.68
N LEU A 494 37.46 -2.23 -30.43
CA LEU A 494 36.71 -2.51 -29.22
C LEU A 494 36.95 -1.36 -28.25
N ARG A 495 35.90 -0.79 -27.67
CA ARG A 495 35.99 0.19 -26.59
C ARG A 495 35.16 -0.26 -25.40
N GLN A 496 35.69 -0.01 -24.21
CA GLN A 496 34.99 -0.20 -22.95
C GLN A 496 34.99 1.10 -22.16
N ILE A 497 33.83 1.43 -21.57
CA ILE A 497 33.63 2.66 -20.81
C ILE A 497 33.04 2.30 -19.45
N GLY A 498 33.66 2.77 -18.38
CA GLY A 498 33.07 2.83 -17.05
C GLY A 498 32.78 4.28 -16.68
N GLY A 499 31.61 4.57 -16.11
CA GLY A 499 31.27 5.94 -15.74
C GLY A 499 30.43 6.05 -14.48
N HIS A 500 30.55 7.20 -13.83
CA HIS A 500 29.76 7.62 -12.69
C HIS A 500 29.13 8.98 -12.98
N ASN A 501 27.84 9.13 -12.72
CA ASN A 501 27.09 10.36 -12.92
C ASN A 501 26.28 10.70 -11.67
N ALA A 502 26.15 11.98 -11.36
CA ALA A 502 25.28 12.48 -10.29
C ALA A 502 24.59 13.77 -10.72
N TRP A 503 23.31 13.89 -10.38
CA TRP A 503 22.48 15.05 -10.72
C TRP A 503 21.32 15.22 -9.72
N ARG A 504 20.59 16.33 -9.83
CA ARG A 504 19.40 16.65 -9.03
C ARG A 504 18.20 17.01 -9.90
N ASP A 505 16.99 16.76 -9.41
CA ASP A 505 15.80 17.26 -10.08
C ASP A 505 15.68 18.78 -10.00
N SER A 506 14.77 19.36 -10.78
CA SER A 506 14.52 20.80 -10.84
C SER A 506 14.06 21.43 -9.51
N ASN A 507 13.52 20.64 -8.57
CA ASN A 507 13.17 21.12 -7.22
C ASN A 507 14.32 20.94 -6.21
N GLY A 508 15.44 20.33 -6.62
CA GLY A 508 16.61 20.05 -5.78
C GLY A 508 16.39 18.97 -4.71
N GLN A 509 15.21 18.35 -4.68
CA GLN A 509 14.74 17.38 -3.69
C GLN A 509 15.32 15.99 -3.93
N LEU A 510 15.29 15.54 -5.18
CA LEU A 510 15.73 14.21 -5.60
C LEU A 510 17.17 14.31 -6.08
N ARG A 511 18.05 13.50 -5.50
CA ARG A 511 19.41 13.31 -5.99
C ARG A 511 19.55 11.91 -6.54
N THR A 512 19.99 11.82 -7.79
CA THR A 512 20.19 10.55 -8.48
C THR A 512 21.66 10.35 -8.78
N THR A 513 22.14 9.13 -8.54
CA THR A 513 23.50 8.70 -8.86
C THR A 513 23.44 7.46 -9.75
N SER A 514 24.28 7.42 -10.78
CA SER A 514 24.30 6.34 -11.77
C SER A 514 25.70 5.79 -11.96
N HIS A 515 25.79 4.49 -12.23
CA HIS A 515 27.01 3.80 -12.62
C HIS A 515 26.76 3.02 -13.90
N ARG A 516 27.56 3.32 -14.92
CA ARG A 516 27.41 2.71 -16.25
C ARG A 516 28.63 1.93 -16.68
N TYR A 517 28.37 0.88 -17.44
CA TYR A 517 29.36 0.12 -18.19
C TYR A 517 28.90 -0.06 -19.63
N VAL A 518 29.78 0.23 -20.58
CA VAL A 518 29.53 0.11 -22.02
C VAL A 518 30.66 -0.73 -22.62
N SER A 519 30.29 -1.68 -23.48
CA SER A 519 31.21 -2.39 -24.35
C SER A 519 30.71 -2.27 -25.78
N GLN A 520 31.52 -1.72 -26.66
CA GLN A 520 31.17 -1.50 -28.06
C GLN A 520 32.30 -1.94 -28.95
N LEU A 521 31.95 -2.59 -30.05
CA LEU A 521 32.89 -3.03 -31.06
C LEU A 521 32.41 -2.63 -32.44
N GLY A 522 33.34 -2.49 -33.36
CA GLY A 522 33.01 -2.20 -34.75
C GLY A 522 34.13 -2.59 -35.70
N ALA A 523 33.76 -2.71 -36.96
CA ALA A 523 34.66 -3.12 -38.02
C ALA A 523 34.53 -2.16 -39.21
N GLU A 524 35.67 -1.72 -39.73
CA GLU A 524 35.75 -1.01 -41.01
C GLU A 524 35.64 -2.05 -42.14
N LEU A 525 34.56 -1.95 -42.92
CA LEU A 525 34.24 -2.89 -44.01
C LEU A 525 34.77 -2.40 -45.36
N LEU A 526 34.70 -1.09 -45.59
CA LEU A 526 35.14 -0.47 -46.84
C LEU A 526 36.02 0.74 -46.51
N THR A 527 37.13 0.85 -47.24
CA THR A 527 38.05 1.98 -47.15
C THR A 527 38.46 2.40 -48.56
N GLY A 528 38.73 3.68 -48.77
CA GLY A 528 39.24 4.20 -50.03
C GLY A 528 39.71 5.64 -49.92
N GLY A 529 40.18 6.20 -51.03
CA GLY A 529 40.55 7.61 -51.17
C GLY A 529 40.19 8.09 -52.57
N PHE A 530 39.95 9.39 -52.72
CA PHE A 530 39.77 10.08 -54.00
C PHE A 530 41.06 10.75 -54.48
N THR A 531 42.01 11.03 -53.59
CA THR A 531 43.34 11.61 -53.82
C THR A 531 44.41 10.78 -53.09
N ASP A 532 45.68 11.15 -53.25
CA ASP A 532 46.80 10.48 -52.58
C ASP A 532 46.88 10.77 -51.06
N SER A 533 46.09 11.73 -50.56
CA SER A 533 46.12 12.16 -49.15
C SER A 533 44.84 11.85 -48.39
N ASP A 534 43.69 11.84 -49.06
CA ASP A 534 42.40 11.69 -48.41
C ASP A 534 42.05 10.23 -48.14
N SER A 535 41.14 10.01 -47.19
CA SER A 535 40.68 8.65 -46.86
C SER A 535 39.24 8.68 -46.37
N TRP A 536 38.40 7.83 -46.93
CA TRP A 536 37.05 7.53 -46.42
C TRP A 536 36.96 6.09 -45.92
N ARG A 537 36.10 5.89 -44.92
CA ARG A 537 35.90 4.61 -44.23
C ARG A 537 34.42 4.40 -43.94
N LEU A 538 33.90 3.21 -44.24
CA LEU A 538 32.55 2.78 -43.87
C LEU A 538 32.66 1.55 -42.98
N GLY A 539 31.92 1.54 -41.88
CA GLY A 539 31.96 0.44 -40.93
C GLY A 539 30.63 0.17 -40.24
N VAL A 540 30.59 -0.98 -39.60
CA VAL A 540 29.49 -1.45 -38.76
C VAL A 540 29.91 -1.41 -37.30
N MET A 541 28.94 -1.27 -36.41
CA MET A 541 29.16 -1.30 -34.97
C MET A 541 28.03 -2.01 -34.25
N ALA A 542 28.37 -2.63 -33.12
CA ALA A 542 27.42 -3.20 -32.19
C ALA A 542 27.90 -2.97 -30.75
N GLY A 543 26.97 -2.97 -29.81
CA GLY A 543 27.28 -2.68 -28.42
C GLY A 543 26.36 -3.35 -27.43
N TYR A 544 26.87 -3.48 -26.22
CA TYR A 544 26.11 -3.81 -25.02
C TYR A 544 26.41 -2.78 -23.94
N ALA A 545 25.38 -2.33 -23.24
CA ALA A 545 25.52 -1.40 -22.15
C ALA A 545 24.60 -1.76 -20.99
N ARG A 546 25.04 -1.39 -19.79
CA ARG A 546 24.25 -1.48 -18.57
C ARG A 546 24.46 -0.23 -17.73
N ASP A 547 23.37 0.27 -17.17
CA ASP A 547 23.35 1.33 -16.17
C ASP A 547 22.60 0.85 -14.93
N TYR A 548 23.07 1.28 -13.77
CA TYR A 548 22.33 1.18 -12.53
C TYR A 548 22.32 2.53 -11.86
N ASN A 549 21.13 2.94 -11.44
CA ASN A 549 20.95 4.21 -10.77
C ASN A 549 20.20 4.04 -9.45
N SER A 550 20.39 5.04 -8.60
CA SER A 550 19.80 5.13 -7.29
C SER A 550 19.39 6.57 -7.03
N THR A 551 18.11 6.76 -6.73
CA THR A 551 17.54 8.05 -6.35
C THR A 551 17.21 8.04 -4.87
N HIS A 552 17.61 9.09 -4.17
CA HIS A 552 17.21 9.38 -2.79
C HIS A 552 16.64 10.80 -2.72
N SER A 553 15.79 11.07 -1.72
CA SER A 553 15.14 12.36 -1.50
C SER A 553 15.78 13.06 -0.30
N SER A 554 15.86 14.38 -0.29
CA SER A 554 16.32 15.15 0.87
C SER A 554 15.27 15.28 1.97
N VAL A 555 14.03 14.83 1.72
CA VAL A 555 12.88 15.00 2.63
C VAL A 555 12.16 13.70 2.98
N SER A 556 12.65 12.57 2.46
CA SER A 556 12.15 11.25 2.83
C SER A 556 13.31 10.26 2.87
N ASP A 557 13.26 9.30 3.80
CA ASP A 557 14.30 8.28 3.95
C ASP A 557 14.21 7.12 2.94
N TYR A 558 13.16 7.12 2.11
CA TYR A 558 12.98 6.12 1.06
C TYR A 558 14.04 6.21 -0.05
N ARG A 559 14.14 5.13 -0.83
CA ARG A 559 15.03 5.02 -1.98
C ARG A 559 14.31 4.42 -3.18
N SER A 560 14.75 4.81 -4.38
CA SER A 560 14.40 4.13 -5.62
C SER A 560 15.65 3.67 -6.36
N LYS A 561 15.55 2.50 -7.02
CA LYS A 561 16.63 1.91 -7.82
C LYS A 561 16.15 1.69 -9.25
N GLY A 562 16.88 2.24 -10.21
CA GLY A 562 16.69 2.00 -11.64
C GLY A 562 17.77 1.10 -12.22
N SER A 563 17.43 0.39 -13.30
CA SER A 563 18.44 -0.27 -14.14
C SER A 563 18.07 -0.22 -15.61
N VAL A 564 19.07 -0.07 -16.46
CA VAL A 564 18.98 -0.12 -17.91
C VAL A 564 19.91 -1.20 -18.41
N ARG A 565 19.43 -2.07 -19.30
CA ARG A 565 20.27 -3.00 -20.04
C ARG A 565 19.88 -2.94 -21.50
N GLY A 566 20.85 -2.75 -22.38
CA GLY A 566 20.53 -2.67 -23.80
C GLY A 566 21.66 -3.01 -24.73
N TYR A 567 21.26 -3.09 -25.99
CA TYR A 567 22.13 -3.40 -27.12
C TYR A 567 21.93 -2.35 -28.20
N CYS A 568 22.97 -2.07 -28.97
CA CYS A 568 22.87 -1.24 -30.17
C CYS A 568 23.47 -1.96 -31.38
N ALA A 569 22.98 -1.59 -32.56
CA ALA A 569 23.59 -1.94 -33.85
C ALA A 569 23.52 -0.71 -34.76
N GLY A 570 24.58 -0.47 -35.53
CA GLY A 570 24.64 0.73 -36.36
C GLY A 570 25.77 0.73 -37.38
N LEU A 571 25.85 1.85 -38.09
CA LEU A 571 26.78 2.12 -39.17
C LEU A 571 27.49 3.45 -38.91
N TYR A 572 28.72 3.56 -39.40
CA TYR A 572 29.46 4.81 -39.39
C TYR A 572 30.21 5.04 -40.70
N ALA A 573 30.42 6.31 -41.02
CA ALA A 573 31.11 6.79 -42.19
C ALA A 573 32.05 7.93 -41.79
N THR A 574 33.32 7.82 -42.15
CA THR A 574 34.34 8.82 -41.82
C THR A 574 35.07 9.23 -43.07
N TRP A 575 35.39 10.52 -43.21
CA TRP A 575 36.26 11.04 -44.24
C TRP A 575 37.29 12.00 -43.65
N PHE A 576 38.54 11.88 -44.09
CA PHE A 576 39.66 12.75 -43.75
C PHE A 576 40.24 13.35 -45.03
N ALA A 577 40.52 14.65 -45.04
CA ALA A 577 41.22 15.32 -46.14
C ALA A 577 42.72 14.94 -46.22
N ASP A 578 43.34 14.68 -45.06
CA ASP A 578 44.67 14.08 -44.93
C ASP A 578 44.69 13.13 -43.71
N ASP A 579 44.44 11.85 -43.96
CA ASP A 579 44.38 10.82 -42.91
C ASP A 579 45.75 10.55 -42.29
N ILE A 580 46.80 10.71 -43.10
CA ILE A 580 48.18 10.41 -42.73
C ILE A 580 48.65 11.48 -41.74
N SER A 581 48.69 12.75 -42.14
CA SER A 581 49.25 13.83 -41.32
C SER A 581 48.26 14.39 -40.30
N LYS A 582 46.97 14.03 -40.40
CA LYS A 582 45.86 14.56 -39.59
C LYS A 582 45.70 16.08 -39.70
N LYS A 583 46.22 16.65 -40.80
CA LYS A 583 46.01 18.06 -41.14
C LYS A 583 44.75 18.19 -41.99
N GLY A 584 44.10 19.33 -41.91
CA GLY A 584 42.91 19.56 -42.74
C GLY A 584 41.63 19.00 -42.14
N ALA A 585 40.57 19.04 -42.96
CA ALA A 585 39.21 18.74 -42.51
C ALA A 585 38.97 17.24 -42.30
N TYR A 586 38.06 16.91 -41.39
CA TYR A 586 37.43 15.60 -41.33
C TYR A 586 35.93 15.74 -41.11
N ILE A 587 35.19 14.73 -41.54
CA ILE A 587 33.77 14.56 -41.28
C ILE A 587 33.56 13.13 -40.78
N ASP A 588 32.79 12.98 -39.72
CA ASP A 588 32.35 11.69 -39.22
C ASP A 588 30.83 11.67 -39.03
N ALA A 589 30.18 10.61 -39.49
CA ALA A 589 28.75 10.43 -39.34
C ALA A 589 28.48 9.01 -38.84
N TRP A 590 27.51 8.88 -37.93
CA TRP A 590 27.07 7.57 -37.49
C TRP A 590 25.58 7.54 -37.17
N ALA A 591 24.98 6.37 -37.36
CA ALA A 591 23.60 6.11 -37.02
C ALA A 591 23.50 4.72 -36.39
N GLN A 592 22.74 4.61 -35.31
CA GLN A 592 22.52 3.35 -34.62
C GLN A 592 21.07 3.24 -34.16
N TYR A 593 20.60 1.99 -34.05
CA TYR A 593 19.34 1.65 -33.41
C TYR A 593 19.64 0.88 -32.12
N SER A 594 18.96 1.24 -31.05
CA SER A 594 19.17 0.68 -29.72
C SER A 594 17.89 0.09 -29.15
N TRP A 595 18.03 -1.01 -28.41
CA TRP A 595 16.96 -1.67 -27.66
C TRP A 595 17.36 -1.79 -26.20
N PHE A 596 16.48 -1.35 -25.30
CA PHE A 596 16.71 -1.35 -23.87
C PHE A 596 15.57 -2.03 -23.12
N LYS A 597 15.95 -2.79 -22.09
CA LYS A 597 15.06 -3.26 -21.04
C LYS A 597 15.39 -2.48 -19.77
N ASN A 598 14.38 -1.77 -19.28
CA ASN A 598 14.47 -0.89 -18.13
C ASN A 598 13.69 -1.49 -16.96
N SER A 599 14.09 -1.11 -15.76
CA SER A 599 13.33 -1.41 -14.55
C SER A 599 13.45 -0.31 -13.52
N VAL A 600 12.42 -0.16 -12.69
CA VAL A 600 12.40 0.73 -11.52
C VAL A 600 11.83 -0.05 -10.33
N LYS A 601 12.43 0.13 -9.16
CA LYS A 601 11.97 -0.44 -7.91
C LYS A 601 12.11 0.59 -6.79
N GLY A 602 10.97 1.10 -6.35
CA GLY A 602 10.86 1.89 -5.13
C GLY A 602 10.75 1.02 -3.88
N ASP A 603 11.16 1.56 -2.74
CA ASP A 603 10.84 0.97 -1.43
C ASP A 603 9.32 0.89 -1.25
N GLU A 604 8.83 -0.22 -0.71
CA GLU A 604 7.39 -0.53 -0.51
C GLU A 604 6.52 -0.64 -1.77
N LEU A 605 7.05 -0.39 -2.97
CA LEU A 605 6.29 -0.48 -4.24
C LEU A 605 6.53 -1.80 -4.99
N ALA A 606 5.73 -2.12 -6.00
CA ALA A 606 5.99 -3.26 -6.88
C ALA A 606 7.26 -3.06 -7.76
N TYR A 607 7.74 -4.15 -8.37
CA TYR A 607 8.84 -4.07 -9.34
C TYR A 607 8.28 -3.74 -10.73
N GLU A 608 8.76 -2.68 -11.34
CA GLU A 608 8.31 -2.21 -12.66
C GLU A 608 9.34 -2.55 -13.75
N SER A 609 8.87 -3.05 -14.90
CA SER A 609 9.74 -3.34 -16.05
C SER A 609 9.07 -2.94 -17.36
N TYR A 610 9.84 -2.26 -18.21
CA TYR A 610 9.38 -1.72 -19.50
C TYR A 610 10.52 -1.71 -20.52
N SER A 611 10.19 -1.49 -21.79
CA SER A 611 11.17 -1.43 -22.88
C SER A 611 11.27 -0.04 -23.48
N ALA A 612 12.48 0.39 -23.80
CA ALA A 612 12.74 1.58 -24.61
C ALA A 612 13.49 1.19 -25.89
N LYS A 613 13.27 1.91 -26.97
CA LYS A 613 13.95 1.67 -28.25
C LYS A 613 13.99 2.93 -29.10
N GLY A 614 14.92 2.99 -30.04
CA GLY A 614 14.93 4.08 -30.99
C GLY A 614 16.28 4.30 -31.64
N ALA A 615 16.35 5.36 -32.43
CA ALA A 615 17.52 5.68 -33.22
C ALA A 615 18.32 6.83 -32.59
N THR A 616 19.63 6.79 -32.74
CA THR A 616 20.53 7.88 -32.39
C THR A 616 21.43 8.15 -33.59
N VAL A 617 21.55 9.41 -33.98
CA VAL A 617 22.28 9.83 -35.18
C VAL A 617 23.22 10.96 -34.84
N SER A 618 24.42 10.95 -35.38
CA SER A 618 25.39 12.03 -35.19
C SER A 618 26.12 12.42 -36.46
N LEU A 619 26.48 13.70 -36.52
CA LEU A 619 27.41 14.28 -37.47
C LEU A 619 28.45 15.09 -36.70
N GLU A 620 29.72 14.78 -36.91
CA GLU A 620 30.90 15.47 -36.37
C GLU A 620 31.75 16.01 -37.51
N ALA A 621 32.33 17.18 -37.33
CA ALA A 621 33.32 17.75 -38.24
C ALA A 621 34.41 18.47 -37.45
N GLY A 622 35.61 18.52 -38.01
CA GLY A 622 36.70 19.30 -37.42
C GLY A 622 37.85 19.52 -38.38
N TYR A 623 38.89 20.22 -37.93
CA TYR A 623 40.01 20.60 -38.79
C TYR A 623 41.33 20.58 -38.03
N GLY A 624 42.34 19.84 -38.49
CA GLY A 624 43.65 19.77 -37.84
C GLY A 624 44.63 20.86 -38.31
N PHE A 625 45.15 21.65 -37.37
CA PHE A 625 46.20 22.65 -37.57
C PHE A 625 47.50 22.20 -36.91
N ALA A 626 48.61 22.17 -37.66
CA ALA A 626 49.93 21.97 -37.09
C ALA A 626 50.50 23.31 -36.61
N GLN A 627 50.81 23.43 -35.32
CA GLN A 627 51.23 24.71 -34.72
C GLN A 627 52.74 24.99 -34.87
N ASN A 628 53.58 23.95 -34.99
CA ASN A 628 55.05 24.06 -35.17
C ASN A 628 55.59 23.02 -36.18
N LYS A 629 56.69 23.33 -36.87
CA LYS A 629 57.29 22.43 -37.88
C LYS A 629 58.05 21.22 -37.33
N SER A 630 58.46 21.21 -36.06
CA SER A 630 58.96 20.07 -35.26
C SER A 630 59.53 20.64 -33.96
N PHE A 631 59.44 19.94 -32.84
CA PHE A 631 60.23 20.24 -31.63
C PHE A 631 60.79 18.94 -31.03
N GLY A 632 61.90 18.99 -30.31
CA GLY A 632 62.56 17.80 -29.74
C GLY A 632 64.04 17.71 -30.09
N LEU A 633 64.73 16.72 -29.48
CA LEU A 633 66.13 16.41 -29.75
C LEU A 633 66.27 15.72 -31.12
N GLU A 634 67.46 15.71 -31.73
CA GLU A 634 67.70 15.04 -33.02
C GLU A 634 67.24 13.57 -33.05
N ALA A 635 67.22 12.91 -31.89
CA ALA A 635 66.78 11.52 -31.73
C ALA A 635 65.25 11.31 -31.68
N ALA A 636 64.44 12.37 -31.52
CA ALA A 636 62.97 12.28 -31.51
C ALA A 636 62.32 13.65 -31.81
N LYS A 637 61.74 13.81 -33.00
CA LYS A 637 60.97 14.99 -33.40
C LYS A 637 59.49 14.80 -33.10
N TYR A 638 58.84 15.84 -32.57
CA TYR A 638 57.42 15.87 -32.23
C TYR A 638 56.66 16.92 -33.06
N THR A 639 55.41 16.65 -33.42
CA THR A 639 54.44 17.62 -33.97
C THR A 639 53.36 17.89 -32.95
N TRP A 640 52.99 19.16 -32.79
CA TRP A 640 51.82 19.56 -32.02
C TRP A 640 50.67 19.90 -32.97
N ILE A 641 49.55 19.18 -32.83
CA ILE A 641 48.31 19.41 -33.58
C ILE A 641 47.23 19.99 -32.67
N PHE A 642 46.57 21.04 -33.15
CA PHE A 642 45.37 21.62 -32.58
C PHE A 642 44.20 21.38 -33.53
N GLN A 643 43.12 20.77 -33.03
CA GLN A 643 41.99 20.32 -33.83
C GLN A 643 40.67 20.82 -33.21
N PRO A 644 40.13 21.97 -33.63
CA PRO A 644 38.75 22.33 -33.34
C PRO A 644 37.78 21.29 -33.90
N GLN A 645 36.68 21.07 -33.17
CA GLN A 645 35.68 20.05 -33.45
C GLN A 645 34.28 20.59 -33.13
N ALA A 646 33.32 20.20 -33.96
CA ALA A 646 31.90 20.43 -33.75
C ALA A 646 31.14 19.13 -34.00
N GLN A 647 30.13 18.83 -33.18
CA GLN A 647 29.29 17.66 -33.33
C GLN A 647 27.84 17.99 -33.01
N ALA A 648 26.91 17.39 -33.76
CA ALA A 648 25.50 17.35 -33.44
C ALA A 648 25.06 15.89 -33.32
N ILE A 649 24.22 15.60 -32.32
CA ILE A 649 23.68 14.27 -32.04
C ILE A 649 22.18 14.43 -31.83
N TRP A 650 21.38 13.74 -32.63
CA TRP A 650 19.95 13.58 -32.41
C TRP A 650 19.68 12.30 -31.63
N MET A 651 18.95 12.42 -30.52
CA MET A 651 18.66 11.35 -29.57
C MET A 651 17.16 11.02 -29.59
N GLY A 652 16.78 9.96 -30.30
CA GLY A 652 15.40 9.51 -30.49
C GLY A 652 15.10 8.15 -29.88
N VAL A 653 15.67 7.83 -28.71
CA VAL A 653 15.29 6.64 -27.93
C VAL A 653 14.19 7.02 -26.94
N ASP A 654 13.04 6.37 -27.04
CA ASP A 654 11.89 6.58 -26.19
C ASP A 654 11.29 5.25 -25.69
N HIS A 655 10.30 5.34 -24.81
CA HIS A 655 9.47 4.21 -24.41
C HIS A 655 7.99 4.51 -24.68
N ASN A 656 7.18 3.48 -24.87
CA ASN A 656 5.73 3.65 -24.85
C ASN A 656 5.29 4.02 -23.43
N ALA A 657 4.14 4.70 -23.30
CA ALA A 657 3.57 4.97 -21.99
C ALA A 657 3.46 3.69 -21.14
N HIS A 658 3.99 3.75 -19.92
CA HIS A 658 4.04 2.64 -18.98
C HIS A 658 3.10 2.93 -17.82
N THR A 659 2.23 2.00 -17.45
CA THR A 659 1.38 2.14 -16.26
C THR A 659 1.92 1.22 -15.18
N GLU A 660 2.29 1.81 -14.04
CA GLU A 660 2.76 1.07 -12.87
C GLU A 660 1.65 0.20 -12.28
N ALA A 661 2.00 -0.80 -11.49
CA ALA A 661 1.02 -1.64 -10.77
C ALA A 661 0.12 -0.83 -9.82
N ASN A 662 0.58 0.34 -9.38
CA ASN A 662 -0.19 1.27 -8.56
C ASN A 662 -1.14 2.18 -9.37
N GLY A 663 -1.19 2.07 -10.70
CA GLY A 663 -2.05 2.85 -11.58
C GLY A 663 -1.43 4.14 -12.15
N SER A 664 -0.24 4.56 -11.67
CA SER A 664 0.43 5.77 -12.17
C SER A 664 0.94 5.56 -13.61
N ARG A 665 0.61 6.49 -14.51
CA ARG A 665 1.01 6.46 -15.92
C ARG A 665 2.25 7.32 -16.17
N ILE A 666 3.28 6.70 -16.71
CA ILE A 666 4.61 7.25 -16.95
C ILE A 666 4.81 7.47 -18.45
N GLU A 667 5.17 8.69 -18.83
CA GLU A 667 5.41 9.11 -20.20
C GLU A 667 6.74 9.84 -20.36
N ASN A 668 7.25 9.85 -21.59
CA ASN A 668 8.40 10.68 -21.94
C ASN A 668 7.92 12.10 -22.21
N ASP A 669 8.60 13.09 -21.63
CA ASP A 669 8.25 14.50 -21.83
C ASP A 669 9.29 15.23 -22.71
N ALA A 670 10.56 14.80 -22.66
CA ALA A 670 11.67 15.43 -23.38
C ALA A 670 12.22 14.60 -24.57
N ASN A 671 11.34 14.15 -25.47
CA ASN A 671 11.76 13.40 -26.66
C ASN A 671 12.57 14.22 -27.66
N ASN A 672 13.42 13.52 -28.43
CA ASN A 672 14.16 14.05 -29.57
C ASN A 672 15.17 15.16 -29.20
N ASN A 673 15.89 14.99 -28.08
CA ASN A 673 16.94 15.92 -27.69
C ASN A 673 18.03 15.99 -28.78
N ILE A 674 18.43 17.20 -29.14
CA ILE A 674 19.61 17.47 -29.96
C ILE A 674 20.72 17.93 -29.02
N GLN A 675 21.78 17.14 -28.92
CA GLN A 675 23.01 17.51 -28.24
C GLN A 675 24.00 18.09 -29.25
N THR A 676 24.51 19.29 -28.98
CA THR A 676 25.60 19.89 -29.73
C THR A 676 26.87 19.93 -28.88
N ARG A 677 28.02 19.71 -29.50
CA ARG A 677 29.34 19.79 -28.87
C ARG A 677 30.21 20.71 -29.68
N LEU A 678 30.80 21.71 -29.05
CA LEU A 678 31.81 22.58 -29.63
C LEU A 678 33.05 22.53 -28.76
N GLY A 679 34.20 22.24 -29.35
CA GLY A 679 35.42 22.12 -28.57
C GLY A 679 36.65 22.00 -29.43
N PHE A 680 37.75 21.59 -28.80
CA PHE A 680 38.98 21.29 -29.49
C PHE A 680 39.70 20.11 -28.83
N ARG A 681 40.47 19.39 -29.63
CA ARG A 681 41.45 18.39 -29.20
C ARG A 681 42.83 18.92 -29.54
N THR A 682 43.76 18.79 -28.62
CA THR A 682 45.17 19.11 -28.83
C THR A 682 46.01 17.90 -28.46
N PHE A 683 46.95 17.53 -29.32
CA PHE A 683 47.75 16.32 -29.12
C PHE A 683 49.16 16.47 -29.71
N ILE A 684 50.07 15.68 -29.17
CA ILE A 684 51.48 15.62 -29.57
C ILE A 684 51.73 14.25 -30.20
N ARG A 685 52.49 14.20 -31.30
CA ARG A 685 52.83 12.95 -32.00
C ARG A 685 54.28 12.94 -32.45
N THR A 686 54.90 11.77 -32.55
CA THR A 686 56.28 11.56 -33.02
C THR A 686 56.37 11.63 -34.57
N GLN A 687 57.51 12.09 -35.11
CA GLN A 687 57.75 12.25 -36.55
C GLN A 687 58.76 11.24 -37.14
N GLU A 688 59.68 10.66 -36.37
CA GLU A 688 60.75 9.78 -36.89
C GLU A 688 60.88 8.46 -36.12
N LYS A 689 61.11 7.37 -36.87
CA LYS A 689 61.35 5.99 -36.41
C LYS A 689 62.64 5.89 -35.58
N ASN A 690 62.55 5.35 -34.37
CA ASN A 690 63.54 4.36 -33.96
C ASN A 690 62.93 2.97 -34.19
N SER A 691 63.64 2.16 -34.96
CA SER A 691 63.16 0.87 -35.43
C SER A 691 63.40 -0.17 -34.33
N GLY A 692 62.46 -0.29 -33.38
CA GLY A 692 62.34 -1.43 -32.48
C GLY A 692 61.07 -2.25 -32.78
N PRO A 693 61.00 -3.53 -32.38
CA PRO A 693 59.83 -4.40 -32.61
C PRO A 693 58.55 -4.00 -31.84
N HIS A 694 58.60 -2.91 -31.08
CA HIS A 694 57.50 -2.32 -30.31
C HIS A 694 57.37 -0.85 -30.77
N GLY A 695 56.25 -0.47 -31.40
CA GLY A 695 56.13 0.79 -32.17
C GLY A 695 56.10 2.06 -31.31
N ASP A 696 56.88 3.07 -31.71
CA ASP A 696 57.14 4.33 -30.99
C ASP A 696 56.11 5.47 -31.23
N ASP A 697 54.84 5.15 -31.49
CA ASP A 697 53.78 6.17 -31.60
C ASP A 697 53.07 6.31 -30.25
N PHE A 698 53.41 7.38 -29.50
CA PHE A 698 52.77 7.76 -28.25
C PHE A 698 52.16 9.15 -28.41
N GLU A 699 50.84 9.26 -28.19
CA GLU A 699 50.08 10.49 -28.45
C GLU A 699 49.26 10.92 -27.23
N PRO A 700 49.82 11.72 -26.33
CA PRO A 700 49.05 12.33 -25.26
C PRO A 700 48.16 13.43 -25.84
N PHE A 701 46.93 13.52 -25.34
CA PHE A 701 45.97 14.50 -25.79
C PHE A 701 45.16 15.12 -24.65
N VAL A 702 44.70 16.34 -24.91
CA VAL A 702 43.73 17.06 -24.09
C VAL A 702 42.56 17.46 -24.98
N GLU A 703 41.33 17.24 -24.54
CA GLU A 703 40.14 17.81 -25.15
C GLU A 703 39.42 18.73 -24.17
N MET A 704 38.91 19.85 -24.68
CA MET A 704 38.01 20.73 -23.94
C MET A 704 36.79 20.96 -24.81
N ASN A 705 35.60 20.75 -24.25
CA ASN A 705 34.35 20.86 -24.98
C ASN A 705 33.30 21.62 -24.16
N TRP A 706 32.50 22.42 -24.84
CA TRP A 706 31.18 22.86 -24.40
C TRP A 706 30.14 21.95 -25.06
N ILE A 707 29.27 21.36 -24.24
CA ILE A 707 28.18 20.50 -24.68
C ILE A 707 26.87 21.20 -24.32
N HIS A 708 25.97 21.32 -25.27
CA HIS A 708 24.65 21.91 -25.08
C HIS A 708 23.56 20.90 -25.45
N ASN A 709 22.57 20.73 -24.58
CA ASN A 709 21.39 19.92 -24.85
C ASN A 709 20.21 20.86 -25.12
N SER A 710 19.50 20.64 -26.23
CA SER A 710 18.30 21.42 -26.58
C SER A 710 17.15 21.26 -25.59
N LYS A 711 17.14 20.14 -24.85
CA LYS A 711 16.16 19.79 -23.82
C LYS A 711 16.86 18.99 -22.72
N ASP A 712 16.45 19.23 -21.49
CA ASP A 712 16.81 18.36 -20.36
C ASP A 712 15.95 17.10 -20.37
N PHE A 713 16.54 15.95 -19.99
CA PHE A 713 15.78 14.70 -19.94
C PHE A 713 14.71 14.77 -18.87
N ALA A 714 13.48 14.41 -19.23
CA ALA A 714 12.31 14.53 -18.37
C ALA A 714 11.28 13.43 -18.64
N VAL A 715 10.59 13.04 -17.59
CA VAL A 715 9.43 12.14 -17.63
C VAL A 715 8.22 12.84 -17.02
N SER A 716 7.04 12.40 -17.42
CA SER A 716 5.77 12.84 -16.84
C SER A 716 5.13 11.68 -16.11
N MET A 717 4.67 11.91 -14.88
CA MET A 717 3.89 10.95 -14.08
C MET A 717 2.49 11.52 -13.87
N ASN A 718 1.49 10.93 -14.52
CA ASN A 718 0.11 11.44 -14.56
C ASN A 718 0.03 12.94 -14.95
N GLY A 719 0.86 13.38 -15.90
CA GLY A 719 0.89 14.77 -16.37
C GLY A 719 1.84 15.69 -15.62
N VAL A 720 2.43 15.25 -14.49
CA VAL A 720 3.39 16.03 -13.72
C VAL A 720 4.81 15.74 -14.19
N LYS A 721 5.48 16.77 -14.72
CA LYS A 721 6.84 16.69 -15.25
C LYS A 721 7.89 16.68 -14.12
N VAL A 722 8.85 15.78 -14.22
CA VAL A 722 10.08 15.77 -13.42
C VAL A 722 11.28 15.65 -14.36
N GLU A 723 12.27 16.51 -14.20
CA GLU A 723 13.40 16.63 -15.12
C GLU A 723 14.77 16.61 -14.43
N GLN A 724 15.78 16.24 -15.20
CA GLN A 724 17.18 16.31 -14.80
C GLN A 724 17.69 17.74 -14.95
N ASP A 725 17.99 18.38 -13.82
CA ASP A 725 18.49 19.75 -13.81
C ASP A 725 20.01 19.81 -13.99
N GLY A 726 20.50 20.92 -14.54
CA GLY A 726 21.92 21.20 -14.73
C GLY A 726 22.58 20.57 -15.96
N ALA A 727 21.83 19.84 -16.79
CA ALA A 727 22.37 19.16 -17.98
C ALA A 727 22.29 19.97 -19.29
N SER A 728 21.60 21.11 -19.29
CA SER A 728 21.42 21.97 -20.47
C SER A 728 22.74 22.50 -21.07
N ASN A 729 23.72 22.86 -20.23
CA ASN A 729 25.04 23.32 -20.65
C ASN A 729 26.11 22.66 -19.78
N LEU A 730 27.03 21.93 -20.41
CA LEU A 730 28.09 21.20 -19.74
C LEU A 730 29.46 21.65 -20.26
N GLY A 731 30.40 21.87 -19.34
CA GLY A 731 31.82 21.95 -19.63
C GLY A 731 32.46 20.57 -19.49
N GLU A 732 33.25 20.15 -20.46
CA GLU A 732 33.97 18.87 -20.43
C GLU A 732 35.47 19.08 -20.62
N ILE A 733 36.26 18.35 -19.82
CA ILE A 733 37.69 18.16 -20.05
C ILE A 733 37.98 16.67 -20.17
N LYS A 734 38.72 16.27 -21.21
CA LYS A 734 39.25 14.91 -21.37
C LYS A 734 40.76 14.92 -21.44
N LEU A 735 41.37 13.96 -20.76
CA LEU A 735 42.80 13.71 -20.79
C LEU A 735 43.01 12.26 -21.21
N GLY A 736 43.88 12.02 -22.17
CA GLY A 736 44.11 10.67 -22.65
C GLY A 736 45.40 10.48 -23.40
N VAL A 737 45.58 9.24 -23.83
CA VAL A 737 46.78 8.79 -24.53
C VAL A 737 46.41 7.72 -25.54
N ASN A 738 47.01 7.79 -26.72
CA ASN A 738 47.01 6.71 -27.71
C ASN A 738 48.42 6.10 -27.79
N GLY A 739 48.51 4.80 -28.02
CA GLY A 739 49.79 4.10 -28.16
C GLY A 739 49.71 2.85 -29.03
N ASN A 740 50.72 2.61 -29.86
CA ASN A 740 50.85 1.38 -30.62
C ASN A 740 51.54 0.28 -29.80
N LEU A 741 50.94 -0.91 -29.71
CA LEU A 741 51.58 -2.08 -29.09
C LEU A 741 52.53 -2.76 -30.08
N ASN A 742 52.09 -2.89 -31.32
CA ASN A 742 52.84 -3.43 -32.46
C ASN A 742 52.20 -2.91 -33.77
N PRO A 743 52.77 -3.18 -34.96
CA PRO A 743 52.22 -2.67 -36.23
C PRO A 743 50.78 -3.08 -36.57
N ALA A 744 50.22 -4.08 -35.89
CA ALA A 744 48.86 -4.58 -36.09
C ALA A 744 47.89 -4.24 -34.94
N ALA A 745 48.36 -3.69 -33.82
CA ALA A 745 47.55 -3.47 -32.62
C ALA A 745 47.87 -2.15 -31.91
N SER A 746 46.83 -1.38 -31.56
CA SER A 746 46.94 -0.13 -30.79
C SER A 746 45.93 -0.05 -29.66
N VAL A 747 46.30 0.68 -28.61
CA VAL A 747 45.48 0.91 -27.43
C VAL A 747 45.35 2.40 -27.19
N TRP A 748 44.18 2.83 -26.75
CA TRP A 748 43.99 4.19 -26.24
C TRP A 748 43.23 4.16 -24.92
N GLY A 749 43.48 5.17 -24.09
CA GLY A 749 42.80 5.34 -22.83
C GLY A 749 42.56 6.81 -22.54
N ASN A 750 41.43 7.14 -21.92
CA ASN A 750 41.16 8.50 -21.46
C ASN A 750 40.29 8.55 -20.22
N VAL A 751 40.39 9.67 -19.51
CA VAL A 751 39.51 10.06 -18.41
C VAL A 751 38.85 11.37 -18.82
N GLY A 752 37.52 11.42 -18.70
CA GLY A 752 36.71 12.59 -18.97
C GLY A 752 35.91 13.02 -17.75
N VAL A 753 35.81 14.32 -17.54
CA VAL A 753 34.95 14.93 -16.53
C VAL A 753 34.05 15.96 -17.20
N GLN A 754 32.75 15.85 -17.01
CA GLN A 754 31.74 16.84 -17.38
C GLN A 754 31.16 17.48 -16.13
N LEU A 755 30.98 18.79 -16.16
CA LEU A 755 30.40 19.59 -15.10
C LEU A 755 29.29 20.46 -15.69
N GLY A 756 28.17 20.52 -15.00
CA GLY A 756 27.05 21.40 -15.33
C GLY A 756 26.61 22.22 -14.12
N ASP A 757 25.53 22.96 -14.29
CA ASP A 757 24.91 23.71 -13.20
C ASP A 757 24.20 22.76 -12.22
N ASN A 758 23.71 23.29 -11.10
CA ASN A 758 22.87 22.58 -10.11
C ASN A 758 23.41 21.22 -9.61
N GLY A 759 24.74 21.07 -9.64
CA GLY A 759 25.47 19.93 -9.10
C GLY A 759 25.58 18.74 -10.07
N TYR A 760 25.27 18.92 -11.36
CA TYR A 760 25.50 17.90 -12.38
C TYR A 760 26.99 17.60 -12.53
N ASN A 761 27.35 16.32 -12.46
CA ASN A 761 28.69 15.84 -12.80
C ASN A 761 28.66 14.46 -13.45
N ASP A 762 29.57 14.22 -14.39
CA ASP A 762 29.80 12.92 -15.00
C ASP A 762 31.31 12.68 -15.11
N THR A 763 31.77 11.55 -14.61
CA THR A 763 33.18 11.12 -14.71
C THR A 763 33.22 9.77 -15.40
N ALA A 764 34.01 9.66 -16.47
CA ALA A 764 34.11 8.44 -17.25
C ALA A 764 35.56 8.07 -17.54
N VAL A 765 35.84 6.78 -17.54
CA VAL A 765 37.09 6.18 -17.98
C VAL A 765 36.80 5.32 -19.20
N MET A 766 37.57 5.51 -20.26
CA MET A 766 37.48 4.73 -21.48
C MET A 766 38.81 4.06 -21.76
N VAL A 767 38.75 2.80 -22.19
CA VAL A 767 39.89 2.06 -22.76
C VAL A 767 39.43 1.44 -24.07
N GLY A 768 40.26 1.53 -25.10
CA GLY A 768 39.99 0.91 -26.38
C GLY A 768 41.19 0.16 -26.93
N LEU A 769 40.90 -0.82 -27.77
CA LEU A 769 41.84 -1.65 -28.51
C LEU A 769 41.43 -1.63 -29.97
N LYS A 770 42.41 -1.54 -30.86
CA LYS A 770 42.22 -1.69 -32.30
C LYS A 770 43.18 -2.71 -32.83
N TYR A 771 42.69 -3.57 -33.71
CA TYR A 771 43.44 -4.61 -34.38
C TYR A 771 43.24 -4.53 -35.88
N LYS A 772 44.32 -4.69 -36.63
CA LYS A 772 44.36 -4.66 -38.09
C LYS A 772 44.75 -6.04 -38.62
N PHE A 773 44.06 -6.49 -39.67
CA PHE A 773 44.32 -7.77 -40.34
C PHE A 773 44.16 -7.68 -41.85
#